data_AF-A0A1I4D6M9-F1
#
_entry.id   AF-A0A1I4D6M9-F1
#
_cell.length_a   1.000
_cell.length_b   1.000
_cell.length_c   1.000
_cell.angle_alpha   90.00
_cell.angle_beta   90.00
_cell.angle_gamma   90.00
#
_symmetry.space_group_name_H-M   'P 1'
#
loop_
_entity.id
_entity.type
_entity.pdbx_description
1 polymer ?
#
loop_
_entity_poly.entity_id
_entity_poly.type
_entity_poly.pdbx_seq_one_letter_code
_entity_poly.pdbx_strand_id
1 'polypeptide(L)'
;MRTLGSSKSHGIISPEQLAEIEARLHAAWTGQGSTPFIVDIQPGQDLLDEAACIARALPRWRLFTIAPTLAVWAVLRALTLSYGTATHDVYIHINNFVGRSCDDPDRDDLKSRFRRAARDLGLPVSGNDPTNLFFAPLGPAHAQHDDLARAFVAASLHVGPPAIEDTATARLWQRRAVIERCPSLTRLRTTVFFDTSAHLARRFEAWRKNADPIGDTESHLFKAYDGAAKRVGRTKADLVGPPRLFWAGDRIGLEIEQSQQAQSLRLGAFPTKLTSGDRLRIAPPWGLELSWSAGAIIQKIAFGPAAGEALIFDADSGALLTRISADQQELEVAAERLVVLSAHKFSSPSFGEAIPAQDPNFWVAWVRAEETLSFVGRRDLSLARPREDALWIDGSVLGRDGSHALYACDGILRLKADPDVGGCERIIRMRIGNEVRYHSLLLDAEGQAMVPFSDLRLDAHSDPSEVNFEVLTPGAAGDLGARAALSTQCWIWPGTKSSTDDLADIPIPGNFSAARSAGLRVLDGLLSVDPHADQEAAILGLAGRKRVHEFQLVARGEKLWHYCIATNQRVFVPRGNSLLFGHDNRHDTLLLRSPDRDASLLVLGREIRRPFFQRHTIEIGAGQLEHPEGGDDRIALKRADGRVDILARIHRASDPSELELIEKSDEVSIKFKPSTPCRALVVRIEPLTSPALESEHTFDHSVPDLPPLELIQASLNSESGKIHVHIRQLNLSAPSRATFFLRDAAGSLHQLRDIRNAPIAIGLAGPVAAPSLQTLLALARFLSEPEAECLGGQLGRSLAPIYETTLDHVGASRMLGSVKSLLNVVRPDGQPPRHDIVASAPWILEAQPLAFAGLQTETGLAPLGKIYSIPSPSPAPDLGSDTPLSSWLDRVSADSSIPTELQVDKLQHGFRALRYRLKETDLHDIAGSGTLSGAVRLICGAHVEGLEQIRSFDINGGGDPLPARIAIQIERHARSCADAQATSFVDDIVFRTGLPRREVGQSLTLMLRAGVEIFAYFRALWGHASKNGPSSL
;
A
#
# COMPACT_ATOMS: atom_id res chain seq x y z
N MET A 1 -40.95 72.52 34.29
CA MET A 1 -41.46 73.21 33.09
C MET A 1 -40.29 73.46 32.14
N ARG A 2 -40.07 72.53 31.20
CA ARG A 2 -39.41 72.69 29.88
C ARG A 2 -39.28 71.31 29.25
N THR A 3 -40.22 71.04 28.36
CA THR A 3 -40.23 69.95 27.39
C THR A 3 -39.15 70.21 26.32
N LEU A 4 -38.27 69.24 26.12
CA LEU A 4 -37.42 69.08 24.93
C LEU A 4 -37.77 67.66 24.44
N GLY A 5 -38.41 67.42 23.31
CA GLY A 5 -38.22 68.09 22.03
C GLY A 5 -37.03 67.46 21.30
N SER A 6 -37.05 66.14 21.06
CA SER A 6 -36.09 65.43 20.21
C SER A 6 -36.82 64.87 19.00
N SER A 7 -36.87 65.65 17.92
CA SER A 7 -37.20 65.15 16.59
C SER A 7 -36.11 64.20 16.13
N LYS A 8 -36.43 62.92 15.93
CA LYS A 8 -35.55 61.99 15.19
C LYS A 8 -35.59 62.37 13.71
N SER A 9 -34.56 63.08 13.26
CA SER A 9 -34.24 63.27 11.85
C SER A 9 -34.15 61.91 11.15
N HIS A 10 -34.98 61.68 10.14
CA HIS A 10 -34.76 60.61 9.17
C HIS A 10 -33.49 60.98 8.39
N GLY A 11 -32.35 60.39 8.75
CA GLY A 11 -31.10 60.58 8.02
C GLY A 11 -31.26 60.09 6.58
N ILE A 12 -30.99 60.97 5.62
CA ILE A 12 -30.95 60.62 4.20
C ILE A 12 -29.71 59.74 4.01
N ILE A 13 -29.90 58.43 3.78
CA ILE A 13 -28.82 57.49 3.46
C ILE A 13 -28.26 57.89 2.09
N SER A 14 -26.96 58.17 1.99
CA SER A 14 -26.35 58.53 0.72
C SER A 14 -26.20 57.30 -0.19
N PRO A 15 -26.30 57.44 -1.52
CA PRO A 15 -26.07 56.34 -2.46
C PRO A 15 -24.66 55.73 -2.35
N GLU A 16 -23.66 56.55 -2.00
CA GLU A 16 -22.27 56.12 -1.80
C GLU A 16 -22.13 55.21 -0.57
N GLN A 17 -22.79 55.55 0.54
CA GLN A 17 -22.81 54.72 1.75
C GLN A 17 -23.45 53.35 1.49
N LEU A 18 -24.56 53.31 0.74
CA LEU A 18 -25.21 52.04 0.38
C LEU A 18 -24.31 51.17 -0.51
N ALA A 19 -23.62 51.77 -1.48
CA ALA A 19 -22.71 51.06 -2.38
C ALA A 19 -21.49 50.52 -1.64
N GLU A 20 -20.93 51.28 -0.69
CA GLU A 20 -19.80 50.85 0.14
C GLU A 20 -20.16 49.64 1.01
N ILE A 21 -21.33 49.67 1.66
CA ILE A 21 -21.79 48.57 2.53
C ILE A 21 -22.09 47.32 1.72
N GLU A 22 -22.78 47.46 0.58
CA GLU A 22 -23.02 46.34 -0.34
C GLU A 22 -21.69 45.73 -0.80
N ALA A 23 -20.71 46.54 -1.21
CA ALA A 23 -19.41 46.06 -1.66
C ALA A 23 -18.64 45.31 -0.55
N ARG A 24 -18.68 45.82 0.70
CA ARG A 24 -18.01 45.18 1.84
C ARG A 24 -18.71 43.89 2.28
N LEU A 25 -20.05 43.85 2.25
CA LEU A 25 -20.80 42.62 2.52
C LEU A 25 -20.56 41.57 1.43
N HIS A 26 -20.54 41.99 0.16
CA HIS A 26 -20.23 41.11 -0.96
C HIS A 26 -18.79 40.57 -0.87
N ALA A 27 -17.82 41.41 -0.54
CA ALA A 27 -16.44 40.99 -0.32
C ALA A 27 -16.32 39.96 0.84
N ALA A 28 -17.08 40.13 1.92
CA ALA A 28 -17.12 39.16 3.02
C ALA A 28 -17.85 37.86 2.62
N TRP A 29 -18.82 37.92 1.69
CA TRP A 29 -19.51 36.75 1.13
C TRP A 29 -18.61 35.93 0.19
N THR A 30 -17.75 36.58 -0.59
CA THR A 30 -16.92 35.89 -1.59
C THR A 30 -15.46 35.66 -1.15
N GLY A 31 -15.03 36.31 -0.06
CA GLY A 31 -13.65 36.33 0.40
C GLY A 31 -13.20 35.15 1.26
N GLN A 32 -12.00 35.28 1.83
CA GLN A 32 -11.34 34.22 2.61
C GLN A 32 -12.07 33.96 3.93
N GLY A 33 -12.23 32.68 4.27
CA GLY A 33 -12.92 32.28 5.50
C GLY A 33 -14.44 32.45 5.44
N SER A 34 -14.99 32.82 4.27
CA SER A 34 -16.43 32.90 4.06
C SER A 34 -17.11 31.52 4.11
N THR A 35 -18.41 31.55 4.31
CA THR A 35 -19.32 30.42 4.59
C THR A 35 -20.41 30.37 3.52
N PRO A 36 -21.01 29.20 3.21
CA PRO A 36 -22.19 29.11 2.35
C PRO A 36 -23.46 29.71 2.98
N PHE A 37 -23.41 30.12 4.25
CA PHE A 37 -24.51 30.73 4.97
C PHE A 37 -24.29 32.23 5.11
N ILE A 38 -24.97 33.02 4.28
CA ILE A 38 -24.72 34.47 4.15
C ILE A 38 -24.88 35.26 5.46
N VAL A 39 -25.64 34.75 6.44
CA VAL A 39 -25.81 35.39 7.75
C VAL A 39 -24.60 35.27 8.68
N ASP A 40 -23.71 34.32 8.39
CA ASP A 40 -22.52 34.01 9.19
C ASP A 40 -21.23 34.68 8.65
N ILE A 41 -21.34 35.51 7.60
CA ILE A 41 -20.21 36.31 7.09
C ILE A 41 -19.64 37.23 8.18
N GLN A 42 -18.34 37.52 8.12
CA GLN A 42 -17.60 38.23 9.17
C GLN A 42 -16.97 39.56 8.68
N PRO A 43 -17.76 40.56 8.25
CA PRO A 43 -17.23 41.85 7.79
C PRO A 43 -16.85 42.83 8.92
N GLY A 44 -17.11 42.46 10.19
CA GLY A 44 -16.98 43.30 11.39
C GLY A 44 -18.33 43.76 11.96
N GLN A 45 -18.45 43.82 13.29
CA GLN A 45 -19.72 44.10 13.99
C GLN A 45 -20.27 45.51 13.67
N ASP A 46 -19.40 46.52 13.60
CA ASP A 46 -19.80 47.91 13.28
C ASP A 46 -20.49 48.00 11.91
N LEU A 47 -20.00 47.26 10.91
CA LEU A 47 -20.60 47.22 9.57
C LEU A 47 -21.96 46.51 9.59
N LEU A 48 -22.11 45.43 10.38
CA LEU A 48 -23.37 44.70 10.49
C LEU A 48 -24.45 45.56 11.17
N ASP A 49 -24.09 46.37 12.16
CA ASP A 49 -25.01 47.28 12.83
C ASP A 49 -25.45 48.42 11.90
N GLU A 50 -24.52 48.97 11.11
CA GLU A 50 -24.81 49.96 10.08
C GLU A 50 -25.71 49.39 8.96
N ALA A 51 -25.39 48.19 8.46
CA ALA A 51 -26.18 47.44 7.50
C ALA A 51 -27.62 47.21 7.99
N ALA A 52 -27.80 46.80 9.25
CA ALA A 52 -29.12 46.62 9.85
C ALA A 52 -29.92 47.93 9.91
N CYS A 53 -29.24 49.06 10.20
CA CYS A 53 -29.87 50.37 10.23
C CYS A 53 -30.37 50.80 8.85
N ILE A 54 -29.58 50.56 7.80
CA ILE A 54 -29.94 50.88 6.41
C ILE A 54 -31.06 49.98 5.88
N ALA A 55 -31.00 48.68 6.17
CA ALA A 55 -32.04 47.73 5.78
C ALA A 55 -33.42 48.09 6.35
N ARG A 56 -33.47 48.70 7.55
CA ARG A 56 -34.70 49.22 8.18
C ARG A 56 -35.25 50.49 7.52
N ALA A 57 -34.38 51.32 6.96
CA ALA A 57 -34.73 52.64 6.47
C ALA A 57 -35.20 52.64 5.00
N LEU A 58 -34.80 51.63 4.20
CA LEU A 58 -35.09 51.57 2.78
C LEU A 58 -36.29 50.66 2.44
N PRO A 59 -37.09 50.98 1.40
CA PRO A 59 -38.10 50.06 0.88
C PRO A 59 -37.49 48.77 0.32
N ARG A 60 -38.08 47.62 0.64
CA ARG A 60 -37.61 46.27 0.23
C ARG A 60 -37.32 46.14 -1.27
N TRP A 61 -38.23 46.62 -2.12
CA TRP A 61 -38.04 46.56 -3.57
C TRP A 61 -36.77 47.30 -4.04
N ARG A 62 -36.43 48.41 -3.37
CA ARG A 62 -35.24 49.22 -3.67
C ARG A 62 -33.98 48.54 -3.14
N LEU A 63 -34.06 47.91 -1.97
CA LEU A 63 -32.97 47.14 -1.37
C LEU A 63 -32.57 45.96 -2.26
N PHE A 64 -33.53 45.12 -2.69
CA PHE A 64 -33.27 43.98 -3.58
C PHE A 64 -32.73 44.37 -4.97
N THR A 65 -32.97 45.61 -5.42
CA THR A 65 -32.54 46.06 -6.74
C THR A 65 -31.14 46.68 -6.71
N ILE A 66 -30.80 47.41 -5.64
CA ILE A 66 -29.57 48.23 -5.57
C ILE A 66 -28.50 47.60 -4.66
N ALA A 67 -28.92 46.85 -3.63
CA ALA A 67 -28.04 46.21 -2.65
C ALA A 67 -28.53 44.77 -2.34
N PRO A 68 -28.43 43.84 -3.32
CA PRO A 68 -28.98 42.49 -3.20
C PRO A 68 -28.35 41.67 -2.08
N THR A 69 -27.04 41.80 -1.82
CA THR A 69 -26.34 41.11 -0.73
C THR A 69 -26.88 41.55 0.62
N LEU A 70 -26.99 42.86 0.83
CA LEU A 70 -27.61 43.42 2.03
C LEU A 70 -29.07 42.98 2.18
N ALA A 71 -29.84 42.94 1.08
CA ALA A 71 -31.24 42.55 1.11
C ALA A 71 -31.44 41.09 1.55
N VAL A 72 -30.67 40.17 0.95
CA VAL A 72 -30.71 38.74 1.28
C VAL A 72 -30.24 38.51 2.72
N TRP A 73 -29.12 39.13 3.11
CA TRP A 73 -28.60 39.07 4.47
C TRP A 73 -29.64 39.58 5.49
N ALA A 74 -30.28 40.72 5.23
CA ALA A 74 -31.24 41.34 6.15
C ALA A 74 -32.48 40.46 6.40
N VAL A 75 -33.03 39.85 5.34
CA VAL A 75 -34.19 38.93 5.47
C VAL A 75 -33.83 37.73 6.33
N LEU A 76 -32.66 37.14 6.09
CA LEU A 76 -32.22 35.96 6.81
C LEU A 76 -31.80 36.28 8.26
N ARG A 77 -31.06 37.37 8.49
CA ARG A 77 -30.64 37.81 9.83
C ARG A 77 -31.81 38.03 10.78
N ALA A 78 -32.93 38.56 10.27
CA ALA A 78 -34.16 38.72 11.03
C ALA A 78 -34.69 37.38 11.58
N LEU A 79 -34.63 36.34 10.75
CA LEU A 79 -35.06 34.99 11.14
C LEU A 79 -34.10 34.38 12.17
N THR A 80 -32.79 34.54 11.99
CA THR A 80 -31.78 34.04 12.95
C THR A 80 -32.00 34.59 14.37
N LEU A 81 -32.36 35.87 14.50
CA LEU A 81 -32.46 36.54 15.80
C LEU A 81 -33.78 36.29 16.55
N SER A 82 -34.89 36.09 15.84
CA SER A 82 -36.23 36.20 16.45
C SER A 82 -37.14 34.98 16.20
N TYR A 83 -36.81 34.12 15.25
CA TYR A 83 -37.61 32.94 14.96
C TYR A 83 -37.50 31.89 16.08
N GLY A 84 -38.65 31.43 16.61
CA GLY A 84 -38.71 30.38 17.63
C GLY A 84 -38.48 30.85 19.08
N THR A 85 -38.00 32.08 19.29
CA THR A 85 -37.92 32.70 20.63
C THR A 85 -39.20 33.43 21.02
N ALA A 86 -39.89 34.06 20.05
CA ALA A 86 -41.16 34.75 20.27
C ALA A 86 -42.36 34.04 19.60
N THR A 87 -42.27 33.71 18.31
CA THR A 87 -43.32 32.99 17.55
C THR A 87 -42.69 32.11 16.46
N HIS A 88 -43.47 31.17 15.94
CA HIS A 88 -43.11 30.32 14.79
C HIS A 88 -43.56 30.92 13.44
N ASP A 89 -44.02 32.18 13.42
CA ASP A 89 -44.45 32.86 12.20
C ASP A 89 -43.26 33.56 11.53
N VAL A 90 -42.87 33.07 10.35
CA VAL A 90 -41.72 33.54 9.56
C VAL A 90 -41.85 35.02 9.20
N TYR A 91 -43.04 35.45 8.76
CA TYR A 91 -43.21 36.78 8.17
C TYR A 91 -43.30 37.87 9.24
N ILE A 92 -43.77 37.56 10.44
CA ILE A 92 -43.78 38.51 11.57
C ILE A 92 -42.35 38.99 11.87
N HIS A 93 -41.36 38.10 11.86
CA HIS A 93 -39.97 38.46 12.17
C HIS A 93 -39.34 39.31 11.06
N ILE A 94 -39.59 38.96 9.80
CA ILE A 94 -39.15 39.76 8.65
C ILE A 94 -39.81 41.15 8.70
N ASN A 95 -41.10 41.23 8.98
CA ASN A 95 -41.86 42.48 9.07
C ASN A 95 -41.38 43.37 10.21
N ASN A 96 -41.10 42.79 11.38
CA ASN A 96 -40.57 43.50 12.55
C ASN A 96 -39.17 44.05 12.29
N PHE A 97 -38.33 43.28 11.59
CA PHE A 97 -36.98 43.72 11.26
C PHE A 97 -36.97 44.81 10.19
N VAL A 98 -37.85 44.74 9.20
CA VAL A 98 -37.91 45.70 8.08
C VAL A 98 -38.91 46.85 8.33
N GLY A 99 -39.63 46.82 9.46
CA GLY A 99 -40.51 47.90 9.93
C GLY A 99 -41.82 48.07 9.15
N ARG A 100 -42.30 47.06 8.40
CA ARG A 100 -43.54 47.13 7.60
C ARG A 100 -44.28 45.79 7.57
N SER A 101 -45.62 45.83 7.61
CA SER A 101 -46.47 44.63 7.45
C SER A 101 -46.47 44.12 6.00
N CYS A 102 -46.62 42.81 5.80
CA CYS A 102 -46.87 42.18 4.49
C CYS A 102 -48.24 41.51 4.48
N ASP A 103 -49.10 41.89 3.55
CA ASP A 103 -50.28 41.12 3.16
C ASP A 103 -49.87 39.98 2.20
N ASP A 104 -50.76 39.02 1.91
CA ASP A 104 -50.39 37.83 1.12
C ASP A 104 -49.79 38.11 -0.28
N PRO A 105 -50.26 39.10 -1.08
CA PRO A 105 -49.62 39.48 -2.34
C PRO A 105 -48.18 40.00 -2.17
N ASP A 106 -47.91 40.70 -1.06
CA ASP A 106 -46.57 41.23 -0.74
C ASP A 106 -45.61 40.13 -0.27
N ARG A 107 -46.14 38.99 0.20
CA ARG A 107 -45.34 37.82 0.57
C ARG A 107 -44.83 37.11 -0.67
N ASP A 108 -45.63 36.96 -1.70
CA ASP A 108 -45.20 36.30 -2.94
C ASP A 108 -44.23 37.17 -3.76
N ASP A 109 -44.42 38.49 -3.78
CA ASP A 109 -43.43 39.43 -4.34
C ASP A 109 -42.09 39.35 -3.57
N LEU A 110 -42.13 39.32 -2.22
CA LEU A 110 -40.93 39.14 -1.40
C LEU A 110 -40.21 37.82 -1.74
N LYS A 111 -40.94 36.69 -1.77
CA LYS A 111 -40.34 35.38 -2.11
C LYS A 111 -39.70 35.40 -3.50
N SER A 112 -40.36 36.00 -4.48
CA SER A 112 -39.88 36.11 -5.85
C SER A 112 -38.60 36.94 -5.95
N ARG A 113 -38.58 38.12 -5.33
CA ARG A 113 -37.40 39.00 -5.29
C ARG A 113 -36.24 38.39 -4.53
N PHE A 114 -36.52 37.79 -3.37
CA PHE A 114 -35.53 37.10 -2.58
C PHE A 114 -34.91 35.96 -3.37
N ARG A 115 -35.73 35.11 -4.01
CA ARG A 115 -35.23 33.99 -4.82
C ARG A 115 -34.32 34.49 -5.94
N ARG A 116 -34.74 35.52 -6.67
CA ARG A 116 -33.94 36.10 -7.76
C ARG A 116 -32.59 36.61 -7.24
N ALA A 117 -32.61 37.51 -6.26
CA ALA A 117 -31.38 38.09 -5.70
C ALA A 117 -30.48 37.02 -5.06
N ALA A 118 -31.03 36.05 -4.35
CA ALA A 118 -30.27 34.96 -3.75
C ALA A 118 -29.61 34.08 -4.83
N ARG A 119 -30.35 33.73 -5.90
CA ARG A 119 -29.78 32.98 -7.03
C ARG A 119 -28.71 33.79 -7.75
N ASP A 120 -28.90 35.08 -7.95
CA ASP A 120 -27.90 35.97 -8.56
C ASP A 120 -26.59 36.02 -7.73
N LEU A 121 -26.70 35.91 -6.40
CA LEU A 121 -25.55 35.81 -5.47
C LEU A 121 -24.91 34.41 -5.38
N GLY A 122 -25.45 33.43 -6.11
CA GLY A 122 -24.95 32.05 -6.09
C GLY A 122 -25.53 31.15 -4.99
N LEU A 123 -26.65 31.53 -4.36
CA LEU A 123 -27.36 30.67 -3.39
C LEU A 123 -28.37 29.77 -4.11
N PRO A 124 -28.29 28.43 -3.99
CA PRO A 124 -29.16 27.48 -4.71
C PRO A 124 -30.55 27.35 -4.06
N VAL A 125 -31.22 28.47 -3.82
CA VAL A 125 -32.58 28.49 -3.24
C VAL A 125 -33.63 28.10 -4.27
N SER A 126 -34.62 27.32 -3.85
CA SER A 126 -35.71 26.81 -4.69
C SER A 126 -37.04 26.75 -3.95
N GLY A 127 -38.15 26.70 -4.72
CA GLY A 127 -39.50 26.59 -4.18
C GLY A 127 -40.02 27.86 -3.48
N ASN A 128 -41.23 27.74 -2.90
CA ASN A 128 -41.93 28.78 -2.13
C ASN A 128 -42.08 28.42 -0.64
N ASP A 129 -41.72 27.19 -0.26
CA ASP A 129 -41.77 26.75 1.14
C ASP A 129 -40.69 27.49 1.96
N PRO A 130 -41.04 28.09 3.11
CA PRO A 130 -40.07 28.82 3.94
C PRO A 130 -38.85 28.00 4.35
N THR A 131 -38.97 26.67 4.50
CA THR A 131 -37.85 25.80 4.89
C THR A 131 -36.78 25.78 3.81
N ASN A 132 -37.17 25.58 2.55
CA ASN A 132 -36.24 25.53 1.42
C ASN A 132 -35.78 26.94 0.98
N LEU A 133 -36.68 27.93 1.07
CA LEU A 133 -36.41 29.27 0.59
C LEU A 133 -35.59 30.11 1.59
N PHE A 134 -35.94 30.08 2.87
CA PHE A 134 -35.31 30.94 3.89
C PHE A 134 -34.46 30.16 4.89
N PHE A 135 -34.91 29.03 5.42
CA PHE A 135 -34.15 28.33 6.48
C PHE A 135 -32.95 27.52 5.98
N ALA A 136 -32.99 27.01 4.76
CA ALA A 136 -31.85 26.33 4.15
C ALA A 136 -30.58 27.21 4.08
N PRO A 137 -30.64 28.44 3.53
CA PRO A 137 -29.47 29.34 3.44
C PRO A 137 -29.08 30.01 4.77
N LEU A 138 -29.83 29.82 5.86
CA LEU A 138 -29.49 30.39 7.18
C LEU A 138 -28.30 29.72 7.86
N GLY A 139 -28.03 28.46 7.54
CA GLY A 139 -27.11 27.65 8.33
C GLY A 139 -27.78 27.02 9.57
N PRO A 140 -27.09 26.06 10.23
CA PRO A 140 -27.62 25.40 11.40
C PRO A 140 -27.84 26.41 12.52
N ALA A 141 -29.03 26.44 13.13
CA ALA A 141 -29.26 27.35 14.25
C ALA A 141 -28.39 26.93 15.45
N HIS A 142 -28.00 27.89 16.31
CA HIS A 142 -27.22 27.59 17.53
C HIS A 142 -27.85 26.49 18.40
N ALA A 143 -29.18 26.48 18.51
CA ALA A 143 -29.92 25.45 19.25
C ALA A 143 -29.76 24.03 18.67
N GLN A 144 -29.39 23.91 17.39
CA GLN A 144 -29.17 22.65 16.68
C GLN A 144 -27.69 22.25 16.61
N HIS A 145 -26.75 23.10 17.04
CA HIS A 145 -25.32 22.77 17.02
C HIS A 145 -25.01 21.51 17.85
N ASP A 146 -25.70 21.34 18.97
CA ASP A 146 -25.56 20.16 19.82
C ASP A 146 -26.01 18.86 19.13
N ASP A 147 -27.09 18.91 18.36
CA ASP A 147 -27.58 17.78 17.56
C ASP A 147 -26.63 17.47 16.40
N LEU A 148 -26.20 18.50 15.66
CA LEU A 148 -25.24 18.37 14.57
C LEU A 148 -23.90 17.82 15.07
N ALA A 149 -23.41 18.32 16.20
CA ALA A 149 -22.18 17.87 16.84
C ALA A 149 -22.25 16.40 17.24
N ARG A 150 -23.36 15.96 17.84
CA ARG A 150 -23.60 14.55 18.15
C ARG A 150 -23.61 13.69 16.88
N ALA A 151 -24.29 14.14 15.83
CA ALA A 151 -24.35 13.42 14.57
C ALA A 151 -22.97 13.26 13.92
N PHE A 152 -22.18 14.33 13.85
CA PHE A 152 -20.87 14.32 13.21
C PHE A 152 -19.82 13.56 14.02
N VAL A 153 -19.79 13.71 15.35
CA VAL A 153 -18.90 12.91 16.21
C VAL A 153 -19.26 11.43 16.10
N ALA A 154 -20.55 11.08 16.14
CA ALA A 154 -20.99 9.69 15.98
C ALA A 154 -20.66 9.12 14.59
N ALA A 155 -20.86 9.90 13.53
CA ALA A 155 -20.48 9.50 12.18
C ALA A 155 -18.96 9.31 12.07
N SER A 156 -18.17 10.24 12.61
CA SER A 156 -16.70 10.15 12.61
C SER A 156 -16.19 8.90 13.32
N LEU A 157 -16.85 8.49 14.41
CA LEU A 157 -16.51 7.27 15.14
C LEU A 157 -16.94 6.00 14.39
N HIS A 158 -18.02 6.04 13.61
CA HIS A 158 -18.61 4.85 13.00
C HIS A 158 -18.11 4.59 11.57
N VAL A 159 -18.06 5.64 10.75
CA VAL A 159 -17.70 5.58 9.32
C VAL A 159 -16.40 6.32 9.00
N GLY A 160 -15.79 6.97 10.00
CA GLY A 160 -14.56 7.75 9.87
C GLY A 160 -14.80 9.23 9.57
N PRO A 161 -13.75 10.08 9.66
CA PRO A 161 -13.86 11.51 9.37
C PRO A 161 -14.18 11.74 7.89
N PRO A 162 -14.70 12.93 7.51
CA PRO A 162 -14.98 13.25 6.11
C PRO A 162 -13.70 13.28 5.25
N ALA A 163 -13.80 12.86 3.99
CA ALA A 163 -12.73 13.02 3.00
C ALA A 163 -12.81 14.42 2.38
N ILE A 164 -11.99 15.36 2.88
CA ILE A 164 -12.08 16.78 2.47
C ILE A 164 -11.31 17.09 1.18
N GLU A 165 -10.60 16.10 0.63
CA GLU A 165 -9.84 16.18 -0.62
C GLU A 165 -10.77 16.36 -1.84
N ASP A 166 -12.01 15.88 -1.73
CA ASP A 166 -13.06 15.99 -2.75
C ASP A 166 -14.37 16.50 -2.12
N THR A 167 -14.92 17.59 -2.67
CA THR A 167 -16.19 18.16 -2.22
C THR A 167 -17.34 17.16 -2.31
N ALA A 168 -17.42 16.35 -3.36
CA ALA A 168 -18.56 15.44 -3.55
C ALA A 168 -18.60 14.38 -2.44
N THR A 169 -17.46 13.77 -2.13
CA THR A 169 -17.31 12.78 -1.06
C THR A 169 -17.59 13.39 0.33
N ALA A 170 -17.04 14.57 0.64
CA ALA A 170 -17.31 15.26 1.91
C ALA A 170 -18.80 15.59 2.09
N ARG A 171 -19.47 16.03 1.01
CA ARG A 171 -20.90 16.35 0.97
C ARG A 171 -21.76 15.12 1.26
N LEU A 172 -21.46 13.98 0.62
CA LEU A 172 -22.16 12.72 0.88
C LEU A 172 -22.02 12.30 2.35
N TRP A 173 -20.82 12.45 2.92
CA TRP A 173 -20.57 12.13 4.33
C TRP A 173 -21.44 12.96 5.30
N GLN A 174 -21.49 14.29 5.15
CA GLN A 174 -22.30 15.13 6.06
C GLN A 174 -23.80 14.87 5.93
N ARG A 175 -24.29 14.63 4.71
CA ARG A 175 -25.69 14.29 4.46
C ARG A 175 -26.04 12.97 5.12
N ARG A 176 -25.19 11.94 4.95
CA ARG A 176 -25.36 10.64 5.60
C ARG A 176 -25.42 10.78 7.13
N ALA A 177 -24.50 11.55 7.72
CA ALA A 177 -24.45 11.77 9.16
C ALA A 177 -25.80 12.27 9.73
N VAL A 178 -26.43 13.25 9.07
CA VAL A 178 -27.72 13.80 9.54
C VAL A 178 -28.93 12.97 9.15
N ILE A 179 -28.90 12.22 8.04
CA ILE A 179 -29.97 11.28 7.69
C ILE A 179 -30.08 10.18 8.75
N GLU A 180 -28.94 9.60 9.13
CA GLU A 180 -28.90 8.47 10.07
C GLU A 180 -29.18 8.91 11.52
N ARG A 181 -28.68 10.09 11.93
CA ARG A 181 -28.70 10.50 13.34
C ARG A 181 -29.69 11.59 13.69
N CYS A 182 -30.18 12.33 12.70
CA CYS A 182 -31.14 13.43 12.89
C CYS A 182 -32.37 13.29 11.98
N PRO A 183 -33.02 12.10 11.87
CA PRO A 183 -34.04 11.86 10.85
C PRO A 183 -35.28 12.77 10.98
N SER A 184 -35.63 13.18 12.20
CA SER A 184 -36.78 14.04 12.53
C SER A 184 -36.48 15.54 12.48
N LEU A 185 -35.21 15.96 12.35
CA LEU A 185 -34.82 17.37 12.32
C LEU A 185 -34.82 17.91 10.88
N THR A 186 -36.01 18.05 10.28
CA THR A 186 -36.18 18.40 8.86
C THR A 186 -35.41 19.65 8.45
N ARG A 187 -35.40 20.70 9.27
CA ARG A 187 -34.70 21.96 8.96
C ARG A 187 -33.18 21.81 8.96
N LEU A 188 -32.64 21.12 9.97
CA LEU A 188 -31.20 20.82 10.03
C LEU A 188 -30.78 20.00 8.80
N ARG A 189 -31.58 19.00 8.41
CA ARG A 189 -31.35 18.21 7.20
C ARG A 189 -31.36 19.09 5.95
N THR A 190 -32.39 19.93 5.77
CA THR A 190 -32.47 20.85 4.63
C THR A 190 -31.25 21.77 4.54
N THR A 191 -30.78 22.32 5.67
CA THR A 191 -29.57 23.14 5.72
C THR A 191 -28.30 22.37 5.34
N VAL A 192 -28.11 21.15 5.86
CA VAL A 192 -26.95 20.31 5.50
C VAL A 192 -26.98 19.88 4.03
N PHE A 193 -28.17 19.69 3.47
CA PHE A 193 -28.35 19.42 2.04
C PHE A 193 -28.07 20.64 1.17
N PHE A 194 -28.41 21.85 1.65
CA PHE A 194 -28.13 23.12 0.99
C PHE A 194 -26.63 23.42 0.88
N ASP A 195 -25.83 22.98 1.84
CA ASP A 195 -24.37 23.11 1.81
C ASP A 195 -23.74 22.18 0.75
N THR A 196 -23.80 22.61 -0.52
CA THR A 196 -23.19 21.93 -1.67
C THR A 196 -21.65 21.96 -1.63
N SER A 197 -21.08 22.91 -0.88
CA SER A 197 -19.62 23.08 -0.71
C SER A 197 -18.98 22.17 0.33
N ALA A 198 -19.79 21.38 1.05
CA ALA A 198 -19.39 20.56 2.19
C ALA A 198 -18.64 21.36 3.28
N HIS A 199 -19.04 22.62 3.48
CA HIS A 199 -18.43 23.52 4.45
C HIS A 199 -18.48 22.94 5.86
N LEU A 200 -19.62 22.41 6.30
CA LEU A 200 -19.77 21.86 7.65
C LEU A 200 -18.82 20.68 7.89
N ALA A 201 -18.69 19.76 6.93
CA ALA A 201 -17.72 18.67 6.99
C ALA A 201 -16.27 19.16 7.07
N ARG A 202 -15.91 20.16 6.25
CA ARG A 202 -14.57 20.77 6.26
C ARG A 202 -14.24 21.45 7.59
N ARG A 203 -15.21 22.13 8.19
CA ARG A 203 -15.04 22.81 9.49
C ARG A 203 -14.97 21.82 10.66
N PHE A 204 -15.71 20.71 10.60
CA PHE A 204 -15.52 19.60 11.53
C PHE A 204 -14.10 19.03 11.46
N GLU A 205 -13.56 18.82 10.26
CA GLU A 205 -12.18 18.35 10.07
C GLU A 205 -11.15 19.39 10.55
N ALA A 206 -11.42 20.68 10.34
CA ALA A 206 -10.59 21.78 10.87
C ALA A 206 -10.56 21.77 12.41
N TRP A 207 -11.72 21.61 13.07
CA TRP A 207 -11.80 21.44 14.52
C TRP A 207 -11.01 20.22 15.00
N ARG A 208 -11.13 19.08 14.31
CA ARG A 208 -10.38 17.85 14.64
C ARG A 208 -8.87 18.06 14.53
N LYS A 209 -8.43 18.86 13.56
CA LYS A 209 -7.03 19.26 13.34
C LYS A 209 -6.55 20.44 14.20
N ASN A 210 -7.34 20.86 15.20
CA ASN A 210 -7.04 21.98 16.09
C ASN A 210 -6.83 23.32 15.38
N ALA A 211 -7.55 23.55 14.27
CA ALA A 211 -7.64 24.89 13.69
C ALA A 211 -8.49 25.81 14.58
N ASP A 212 -8.23 27.11 14.52
CA ASP A 212 -9.03 28.10 15.22
C ASP A 212 -10.41 28.32 14.53
N PRO A 213 -11.47 28.57 15.32
CA PRO A 213 -12.77 28.93 14.76
C PRO A 213 -12.76 30.33 14.13
N ILE A 214 -13.54 30.49 13.07
CA ILE A 214 -13.75 31.71 12.31
C ILE A 214 -15.09 32.30 12.77
N GLY A 215 -15.02 33.25 13.72
CA GLY A 215 -16.19 33.96 14.25
C GLY A 215 -16.96 33.21 15.35
N ASP A 216 -18.06 33.83 15.79
CA ASP A 216 -18.81 33.40 16.98
C ASP A 216 -19.67 32.15 16.74
N THR A 217 -20.35 32.06 15.59
CA THR A 217 -21.18 30.90 15.23
C THR A 217 -20.35 29.63 15.23
N GLU A 218 -19.17 29.69 14.60
CA GLU A 218 -18.25 28.56 14.56
C GLU A 218 -17.65 28.26 15.93
N SER A 219 -17.29 29.29 16.71
CA SER A 219 -16.82 29.10 18.08
C SER A 219 -17.85 28.35 18.93
N HIS A 220 -19.15 28.64 18.73
CA HIS A 220 -20.24 27.92 19.38
C HIS A 220 -20.33 26.46 18.89
N LEU A 221 -20.19 26.23 17.57
CA LEU A 221 -20.19 24.89 16.99
C LEU A 221 -18.99 24.04 17.47
N PHE A 222 -17.79 24.62 17.56
CA PHE A 222 -16.58 23.94 18.04
C PHE A 222 -16.72 23.53 19.52
N LYS A 223 -17.31 24.40 20.34
CA LYS A 223 -17.67 24.06 21.74
C LYS A 223 -18.70 22.92 21.80
N ALA A 224 -19.68 22.90 20.89
CA ALA A 224 -20.64 21.80 20.81
C ALA A 224 -19.96 20.48 20.42
N TYR A 225 -18.97 20.49 19.51
CA TYR A 225 -18.15 19.32 19.21
C TYR A 225 -17.33 18.84 20.40
N ASP A 226 -16.70 19.76 21.15
CA ASP A 226 -15.99 19.43 22.39
C ASP A 226 -16.92 18.74 23.40
N GLY A 227 -18.13 19.30 23.58
CA GLY A 227 -19.16 18.72 24.42
C GLY A 227 -19.62 17.33 23.94
N ALA A 228 -19.85 17.16 22.64
CA ALA A 228 -20.27 15.90 22.05
C ALA A 228 -19.20 14.80 22.19
N ALA A 229 -17.93 15.10 21.92
CA ALA A 229 -16.82 14.17 22.11
C ALA A 229 -16.67 13.78 23.60
N LYS A 230 -16.74 14.76 24.50
CA LYS A 230 -16.62 14.51 25.94
C LYS A 230 -17.75 13.62 26.48
N ARG A 231 -18.98 13.76 25.98
CA ARG A 231 -20.13 12.92 26.37
C ARG A 231 -19.93 11.44 26.04
N VAL A 232 -19.19 11.13 24.99
CA VAL A 232 -18.85 9.74 24.62
C VAL A 232 -17.51 9.29 25.21
N GLY A 233 -16.94 10.07 26.15
CA GLY A 233 -15.68 9.77 26.81
C GLY A 233 -14.46 9.85 25.91
N ARG A 234 -14.50 10.71 24.87
CA ARG A 234 -13.45 10.86 23.86
C ARG A 234 -12.90 12.28 23.82
N THR A 235 -11.68 12.42 23.33
CA THR A 235 -11.07 13.69 22.94
C THR A 235 -11.00 13.81 21.42
N LYS A 236 -10.65 14.99 20.89
CA LYS A 236 -10.48 15.21 19.43
C LYS A 236 -9.45 14.24 18.82
N ALA A 237 -8.38 13.95 19.55
CA ALA A 237 -7.33 13.03 19.14
C ALA A 237 -7.78 11.57 19.09
N ASP A 238 -8.88 11.23 19.80
CA ASP A 238 -9.46 9.89 19.83
C ASP A 238 -10.52 9.66 18.74
N LEU A 239 -10.85 10.69 17.95
CA LEU A 239 -11.77 10.58 16.82
C LEU A 239 -11.03 10.05 15.59
N VAL A 240 -10.62 8.79 15.72
CA VAL A 240 -9.98 8.01 14.66
C VAL A 240 -11.05 7.20 13.95
N GLY A 241 -11.10 7.34 12.64
CA GLY A 241 -11.99 6.55 11.81
C GLY A 241 -11.44 5.15 11.52
N PRO A 242 -12.31 4.17 11.23
CA PRO A 242 -11.86 2.93 10.61
C PRO A 242 -11.14 3.21 9.27
N PRO A 243 -10.22 2.33 8.84
CA PRO A 243 -9.54 2.46 7.56
C PRO A 243 -10.53 2.47 6.38
N ARG A 244 -10.24 3.29 5.37
CA ARG A 244 -11.09 3.42 4.17
C ARG A 244 -10.75 2.38 3.13
N LEU A 245 -11.76 1.84 2.44
CA LEU A 245 -11.55 0.90 1.35
C LEU A 245 -11.05 1.63 0.10
N PHE A 246 -10.09 1.04 -0.59
CA PHE A 246 -9.71 1.43 -1.94
C PHE A 246 -9.51 0.21 -2.83
N TRP A 247 -9.63 0.42 -4.13
CA TRP A 247 -9.29 -0.53 -5.17
C TRP A 247 -7.90 -0.20 -5.73
N ALA A 248 -6.99 -1.16 -5.73
CA ALA A 248 -5.69 -1.01 -6.38
C ALA A 248 -5.26 -2.27 -7.11
N GLY A 249 -4.98 -2.09 -8.41
CA GLY A 249 -4.70 -3.20 -9.32
C GLY A 249 -5.92 -4.11 -9.43
N ASP A 250 -5.85 -5.25 -8.76
CA ASP A 250 -6.86 -6.31 -8.73
C ASP A 250 -7.34 -6.65 -7.30
N ARG A 251 -7.07 -5.78 -6.31
CA ARG A 251 -7.38 -6.05 -4.89
C ARG A 251 -8.10 -4.92 -4.18
N ILE A 252 -8.84 -5.31 -3.15
CA ILE A 252 -9.32 -4.40 -2.11
C ILE A 252 -8.18 -4.14 -1.11
N GLY A 253 -7.93 -2.87 -0.82
CA GLY A 253 -7.00 -2.40 0.20
C GLY A 253 -7.66 -1.52 1.24
N LEU A 254 -6.90 -1.18 2.27
CA LEU A 254 -7.29 -0.30 3.37
C LEU A 254 -6.32 0.87 3.49
N GLU A 255 -6.85 2.08 3.41
CA GLU A 255 -6.14 3.32 3.70
C GLU A 255 -6.33 3.68 5.16
N ILE A 256 -5.23 3.68 5.92
CA ILE A 256 -5.24 3.85 7.37
C ILE A 256 -5.37 5.34 7.70
N GLU A 257 -6.36 5.71 8.50
CA GLU A 257 -6.59 7.09 8.93
C GLU A 257 -5.37 7.64 9.67
N GLN A 258 -5.06 8.92 9.49
CA GLN A 258 -4.00 9.57 10.26
C GLN A 258 -4.42 9.70 11.73
N SER A 259 -3.61 9.14 12.63
CA SER A 259 -3.87 9.16 14.06
C SER A 259 -2.59 9.16 14.89
N GLN A 260 -2.68 9.72 16.10
CA GLN A 260 -1.67 9.55 17.15
C GLN A 260 -1.86 8.24 17.94
N GLN A 261 -3.02 7.60 17.83
CA GLN A 261 -3.31 6.31 18.46
C GLN A 261 -2.70 5.16 17.64
N ALA A 262 -2.15 4.16 18.33
CA ALA A 262 -1.71 2.94 17.68
C ALA A 262 -2.92 2.18 17.12
N GLN A 263 -2.86 1.88 15.82
CA GLN A 263 -3.91 1.17 15.10
C GLN A 263 -3.50 -0.27 14.84
N SER A 264 -4.44 -1.20 14.86
CA SER A 264 -4.17 -2.60 14.49
C SER A 264 -5.37 -3.27 13.84
N LEU A 265 -5.11 -4.27 13.00
CA LEU A 265 -6.13 -5.01 12.28
C LEU A 265 -5.92 -6.51 12.42
N ARG A 266 -6.98 -7.25 12.72
CA ARG A 266 -6.92 -8.70 12.91
C ARG A 266 -7.18 -9.41 11.57
N LEU A 267 -6.09 -9.74 10.86
CA LEU A 267 -6.11 -10.55 9.63
C LEU A 267 -5.91 -12.05 9.87
N GLY A 268 -5.59 -12.46 11.10
CA GLY A 268 -5.33 -13.84 11.47
C GLY A 268 -5.27 -14.02 12.99
N ALA A 269 -4.40 -14.93 13.45
CA ALA A 269 -4.22 -15.19 14.89
C ALA A 269 -3.69 -13.97 15.65
N PHE A 270 -2.87 -13.14 14.99
CA PHE A 270 -2.24 -11.97 15.59
C PHE A 270 -2.73 -10.65 14.95
N PRO A 271 -2.91 -9.58 15.74
CA PRO A 271 -3.20 -8.25 15.21
C PRO A 271 -2.00 -7.69 14.44
N THR A 272 -2.22 -7.25 13.20
CA THR A 272 -1.25 -6.51 12.39
C THR A 272 -1.25 -5.05 12.82
N LYS A 273 -0.14 -4.54 13.35
CA LYS A 273 -0.01 -3.10 13.66
C LYS A 273 -0.02 -2.29 12.37
N LEU A 274 -0.73 -1.18 12.40
CA LEU A 274 -0.92 -0.28 11.27
C LEU A 274 -0.17 1.03 11.54
N THR A 275 0.55 1.51 10.54
CA THR A 275 1.12 2.86 10.55
C THR A 275 0.06 3.85 10.09
N SER A 276 -0.08 4.96 10.81
CA SER A 276 -1.03 6.02 10.45
C SER A 276 -0.74 6.61 9.08
N GLY A 277 -1.76 6.70 8.22
CA GLY A 277 -1.62 7.21 6.85
C GLY A 277 -1.10 6.19 5.83
N ASP A 278 -0.63 5.02 6.27
CA ASP A 278 -0.18 3.97 5.35
C ASP A 278 -1.36 3.29 4.66
N ARG A 279 -1.03 2.51 3.63
CA ARG A 279 -2.00 1.73 2.87
C ARG A 279 -1.64 0.26 2.92
N LEU A 280 -2.61 -0.54 3.30
CA LEU A 280 -2.46 -1.98 3.44
C LEU A 280 -3.27 -2.69 2.38
N ARG A 281 -2.62 -3.46 1.52
CA ARG A 281 -3.30 -4.36 0.59
C ARG A 281 -3.66 -5.65 1.30
N ILE A 282 -4.90 -6.09 1.18
CA ILE A 282 -5.35 -7.33 1.80
C ILE A 282 -5.31 -8.44 0.76
N ALA A 283 -4.54 -9.49 1.04
CA ALA A 283 -4.52 -10.69 0.21
C ALA A 283 -5.87 -11.42 0.32
N PRO A 284 -6.34 -12.08 -0.76
CA PRO A 284 -7.51 -12.94 -0.68
C PRO A 284 -7.24 -14.16 0.23
N PRO A 285 -8.27 -14.81 0.78
CA PRO A 285 -9.69 -14.50 0.61
C PRO A 285 -10.15 -13.28 1.43
N TRP A 286 -11.08 -12.51 0.87
CA TRP A 286 -11.64 -11.31 1.48
C TRP A 286 -12.89 -11.67 2.29
N GLY A 287 -12.81 -11.49 3.61
CA GLY A 287 -13.98 -11.58 4.48
C GLY A 287 -15.00 -10.47 4.20
N LEU A 288 -16.25 -10.67 4.64
CA LEU A 288 -17.27 -9.61 4.61
C LEU A 288 -16.96 -8.49 5.61
N GLU A 289 -16.26 -8.82 6.70
CA GLU A 289 -15.89 -7.89 7.76
C GLU A 289 -14.44 -8.11 8.21
N LEU A 290 -13.78 -7.04 8.63
CA LEU A 290 -12.48 -7.08 9.31
C LEU A 290 -12.61 -6.49 10.72
N SER A 291 -11.84 -7.00 11.68
CA SER A 291 -11.77 -6.39 13.02
C SER A 291 -10.61 -5.40 13.09
N TRP A 292 -10.93 -4.12 13.25
CA TRP A 292 -9.98 -3.04 13.42
C TRP A 292 -10.02 -2.50 14.85
N SER A 293 -8.88 -1.97 15.30
CA SER A 293 -8.76 -1.31 16.59
C SER A 293 -7.86 -0.09 16.52
N ALA A 294 -8.15 0.90 17.36
CA ALA A 294 -7.33 2.09 17.58
C ALA A 294 -7.33 2.43 19.07
N GLY A 295 -6.20 2.21 19.75
CA GLY A 295 -6.13 2.29 21.20
C GLY A 295 -7.19 1.39 21.86
N ALA A 296 -8.16 1.98 22.57
CA ALA A 296 -9.26 1.26 23.23
C ALA A 296 -10.48 0.99 22.31
N ILE A 297 -10.49 1.48 21.08
CA ILE A 297 -11.57 1.25 20.12
C ILE A 297 -11.37 -0.13 19.49
N ILE A 298 -12.43 -0.93 19.43
CA ILE A 298 -12.49 -2.19 18.66
C ILE A 298 -13.79 -2.16 17.87
N GLN A 299 -13.69 -2.28 16.55
CA GLN A 299 -14.84 -2.21 15.66
C GLN A 299 -14.69 -3.20 14.50
N LYS A 300 -15.82 -3.75 14.06
CA LYS A 300 -15.90 -4.48 12.80
C LYS A 300 -16.17 -3.52 11.65
N ILE A 301 -15.36 -3.60 10.60
CA ILE A 301 -15.46 -2.78 9.40
C ILE A 301 -15.96 -3.64 8.24
N ALA A 302 -16.94 -3.15 7.49
CA ALA A 302 -17.39 -3.82 6.28
C ALA A 302 -16.26 -3.82 5.23
N PHE A 303 -15.96 -4.97 4.65
CA PHE A 303 -14.83 -5.19 3.74
C PHE A 303 -15.33 -5.63 2.36
N GLY A 304 -15.49 -6.93 2.09
CA GLY A 304 -16.07 -7.44 0.84
C GLY A 304 -17.57 -7.11 0.68
N PRO A 305 -18.13 -7.17 -0.56
CA PRO A 305 -19.56 -7.03 -0.79
C PRO A 305 -20.36 -8.15 -0.13
N ALA A 306 -21.42 -7.79 0.59
CA ALA A 306 -22.46 -8.73 0.99
C ALA A 306 -23.26 -9.25 -0.21
N ALA A 307 -24.06 -10.29 0.00
CA ALA A 307 -24.97 -10.80 -1.04
C ALA A 307 -25.96 -9.70 -1.48
N GLY A 308 -26.10 -9.50 -2.80
CA GLY A 308 -26.91 -8.43 -3.39
C GLY A 308 -26.31 -7.02 -3.32
N GLU A 309 -25.19 -6.83 -2.62
CA GLU A 309 -24.47 -5.56 -2.56
C GLU A 309 -23.51 -5.42 -3.75
N ALA A 310 -23.24 -4.17 -4.15
CA ALA A 310 -22.17 -3.82 -5.07
C ALA A 310 -21.33 -2.68 -4.48
N LEU A 311 -20.01 -2.80 -4.52
CA LEU A 311 -19.09 -1.72 -4.19
C LEU A 311 -18.74 -0.99 -5.48
N ILE A 312 -18.86 0.34 -5.45
CA ILE A 312 -18.53 1.21 -6.59
C ILE A 312 -17.31 2.02 -6.21
N PHE A 313 -16.21 1.78 -6.92
CA PHE A 313 -14.98 2.55 -6.80
C PHE A 313 -14.84 3.47 -8.01
N ASP A 314 -14.26 4.64 -7.78
CA ASP A 314 -13.75 5.44 -8.88
C ASP A 314 -12.56 4.68 -9.48
N ALA A 315 -12.63 4.37 -10.77
CA ALA A 315 -11.57 3.61 -11.43
C ALA A 315 -10.30 4.42 -11.58
N ASP A 316 -10.33 5.75 -11.37
CA ASP A 316 -9.24 6.69 -11.55
C ASP A 316 -8.51 7.03 -10.27
N SER A 317 -9.22 7.38 -9.20
CA SER A 317 -8.61 7.45 -7.87
C SER A 317 -8.37 6.05 -7.29
N GLY A 318 -9.33 5.13 -7.42
CA GLY A 318 -9.38 3.87 -6.66
C GLY A 318 -10.16 4.02 -5.35
N ALA A 319 -10.62 5.22 -5.01
CA ALA A 319 -11.42 5.44 -3.80
C ALA A 319 -12.77 4.73 -3.91
N LEU A 320 -13.22 4.13 -2.80
CA LEU A 320 -14.60 3.67 -2.70
C LEU A 320 -15.54 4.87 -2.70
N LEU A 321 -16.35 5.01 -3.74
CA LEU A 321 -17.36 6.06 -3.83
C LEU A 321 -18.55 5.72 -2.93
N THR A 322 -19.04 4.48 -3.02
CA THR A 322 -20.21 4.05 -2.25
C THR A 322 -20.39 2.54 -2.25
N ARG A 323 -21.21 2.06 -1.31
CA ARG A 323 -21.71 0.69 -1.26
C ARG A 323 -23.20 0.72 -1.57
N ILE A 324 -23.62 -0.05 -2.58
CA ILE A 324 -24.97 -0.04 -3.13
C ILE A 324 -25.71 -1.29 -2.71
N SER A 325 -26.81 -1.11 -1.98
CA SER A 325 -27.74 -2.17 -1.62
C SER A 325 -28.54 -2.67 -2.83
N ALA A 326 -29.18 -3.83 -2.68
CA ALA A 326 -29.90 -4.51 -3.76
C ALA A 326 -31.15 -3.76 -4.26
N ASP A 327 -31.71 -2.86 -3.45
CA ASP A 327 -32.93 -2.09 -3.73
C ASP A 327 -32.68 -0.77 -4.47
N GLN A 328 -31.46 -0.26 -4.45
CA GLN A 328 -31.09 0.97 -5.14
C GLN A 328 -30.86 0.72 -6.65
N GLN A 329 -31.58 1.45 -7.50
CA GLN A 329 -31.61 1.27 -8.97
C GLN A 329 -30.94 2.40 -9.74
N GLU A 330 -30.65 3.52 -9.09
CA GLU A 330 -29.95 4.66 -9.70
C GLU A 330 -28.86 5.14 -8.74
N LEU A 331 -27.71 5.49 -9.30
CA LEU A 331 -26.59 6.08 -8.59
C LEU A 331 -25.99 7.23 -9.40
N GLU A 332 -25.93 8.41 -8.81
CA GLU A 332 -25.18 9.55 -9.36
C GLU A 332 -23.69 9.45 -8.98
N VAL A 333 -22.80 9.59 -9.96
CA VAL A 333 -21.34 9.47 -9.79
C VAL A 333 -20.60 10.63 -10.45
N ALA A 334 -19.70 11.28 -9.71
CA ALA A 334 -18.80 12.30 -10.24
C ALA A 334 -17.47 11.69 -10.72
N ALA A 335 -17.54 10.70 -11.60
CA ALA A 335 -16.40 10.01 -12.20
C ALA A 335 -16.81 9.40 -13.55
N GLU A 336 -15.92 9.38 -14.54
CA GLU A 336 -16.22 8.82 -15.87
C GLU A 336 -16.00 7.31 -15.93
N ARG A 337 -15.01 6.79 -15.19
CA ARG A 337 -14.63 5.37 -15.17
C ARG A 337 -14.79 4.82 -13.77
N LEU A 338 -15.38 3.64 -13.65
CA LEU A 338 -15.75 3.04 -12.37
C LEU A 338 -15.30 1.58 -12.32
N VAL A 339 -14.96 1.10 -11.14
CA VAL A 339 -14.79 -0.32 -10.86
C VAL A 339 -15.97 -0.78 -10.01
N VAL A 340 -16.65 -1.81 -10.47
CA VAL A 340 -17.78 -2.41 -9.75
C VAL A 340 -17.38 -3.78 -9.26
N LEU A 341 -17.55 -4.03 -7.96
CA LEU A 341 -17.29 -5.31 -7.34
C LEU A 341 -18.56 -5.85 -6.67
N SER A 342 -18.94 -7.09 -6.98
CA SER A 342 -20.13 -7.74 -6.39
C SER A 342 -19.91 -9.22 -6.11
N ALA A 343 -20.69 -9.78 -5.17
CA ALA A 343 -20.72 -11.22 -4.91
C ALA A 343 -21.45 -12.02 -6.02
N HIS A 344 -22.22 -11.35 -6.87
CA HIS A 344 -22.94 -11.98 -7.97
C HIS A 344 -22.42 -11.51 -9.33
N LYS A 345 -22.57 -12.37 -10.34
CA LYS A 345 -22.28 -12.02 -11.73
C LYS A 345 -23.16 -10.87 -12.17
N PHE A 346 -22.60 -10.00 -13.00
CA PHE A 346 -23.29 -8.90 -13.64
C PHE A 346 -22.65 -8.60 -14.99
N SER A 347 -23.34 -7.82 -15.81
CA SER A 347 -22.85 -7.38 -17.10
C SER A 347 -23.03 -5.87 -17.28
N SER A 348 -22.20 -5.30 -18.14
CA SER A 348 -22.22 -3.90 -18.50
C SER A 348 -22.09 -3.72 -20.02
N PRO A 349 -22.61 -2.63 -20.60
CA PRO A 349 -22.44 -2.33 -22.02
C PRO A 349 -20.97 -2.16 -22.44
N SER A 350 -20.14 -1.48 -21.64
CA SER A 350 -18.74 -1.20 -22.01
C SER A 350 -17.79 -2.38 -21.82
N PHE A 351 -17.97 -3.18 -20.76
CA PHE A 351 -17.06 -4.27 -20.41
C PHE A 351 -17.54 -5.65 -20.88
N GLY A 352 -18.87 -5.82 -21.04
CA GLY A 352 -19.50 -7.14 -21.18
C GLY A 352 -19.74 -7.80 -19.82
N GLU A 353 -19.61 -9.12 -19.77
CA GLU A 353 -19.76 -9.92 -18.54
C GLU A 353 -18.61 -9.63 -17.55
N ALA A 354 -18.94 -9.46 -16.28
CA ALA A 354 -17.95 -9.32 -15.22
C ALA A 354 -17.07 -10.57 -15.11
N ILE A 355 -15.80 -10.38 -14.77
CA ILE A 355 -14.81 -11.46 -14.59
C ILE A 355 -14.59 -11.74 -13.10
N PRO A 356 -14.11 -12.94 -12.72
CA PRO A 356 -13.72 -13.20 -11.33
C PRO A 356 -12.64 -12.22 -10.87
N ALA A 357 -12.78 -11.69 -9.66
CA ALA A 357 -11.75 -10.91 -9.00
C ALA A 357 -10.61 -11.81 -8.50
N GLN A 358 -9.58 -11.21 -7.90
CA GLN A 358 -8.47 -11.98 -7.32
C GLN A 358 -8.92 -12.91 -6.18
N ASP A 359 -10.01 -12.58 -5.50
CA ASP A 359 -10.81 -13.54 -4.75
C ASP A 359 -11.94 -14.06 -5.67
N PRO A 360 -11.97 -15.37 -6.00
CA PRO A 360 -12.92 -15.93 -6.95
C PRO A 360 -14.37 -15.93 -6.45
N ASN A 361 -14.63 -15.58 -5.17
CA ASN A 361 -15.98 -15.41 -4.65
C ASN A 361 -16.65 -14.12 -5.13
N PHE A 362 -15.89 -13.20 -5.75
CA PHE A 362 -16.38 -11.90 -6.19
C PHE A 362 -16.14 -11.69 -7.69
N TRP A 363 -16.96 -10.84 -8.28
CA TRP A 363 -16.97 -10.48 -9.69
C TRP A 363 -16.68 -9.01 -9.85
N VAL A 364 -15.84 -8.66 -10.82
CA VAL A 364 -15.39 -7.29 -11.07
C VAL A 364 -15.52 -6.91 -12.54
N ALA A 365 -15.89 -5.65 -12.81
CA ALA A 365 -15.87 -5.05 -14.14
C ALA A 365 -15.49 -3.57 -14.08
N TRP A 366 -14.87 -3.07 -15.16
CA TRP A 366 -14.57 -1.66 -15.36
C TRP A 366 -15.62 -1.06 -16.28
N VAL A 367 -16.44 -0.17 -15.73
CA VAL A 367 -17.63 0.36 -16.41
C VAL A 367 -17.51 1.87 -16.59
N ARG A 368 -18.37 2.44 -17.43
CA ARG A 368 -18.43 3.90 -17.62
C ARG A 368 -19.65 4.48 -16.91
N ALA A 369 -19.58 5.77 -16.60
CA ALA A 369 -20.76 6.54 -16.25
C ALA A 369 -21.79 6.52 -17.40
N GLU A 370 -23.06 6.81 -17.08
CA GLU A 370 -24.20 6.80 -18.01
C GLU A 370 -24.60 5.42 -18.53
N GLU A 371 -24.10 4.35 -17.91
CA GLU A 371 -24.44 2.97 -18.25
C GLU A 371 -25.39 2.33 -17.23
N THR A 372 -26.20 1.38 -17.70
CA THR A 372 -27.04 0.54 -16.83
C THR A 372 -26.43 -0.85 -16.72
N LEU A 373 -26.18 -1.29 -15.49
CA LEU A 373 -25.61 -2.58 -15.17
C LEU A 373 -26.72 -3.59 -14.88
N SER A 374 -26.64 -4.77 -15.48
CA SER A 374 -27.61 -5.85 -15.26
C SER A 374 -26.99 -6.93 -14.40
N PHE A 375 -27.65 -7.29 -13.29
CA PHE A 375 -27.11 -8.23 -12.31
C PHE A 375 -27.91 -9.53 -12.26
N VAL A 376 -27.23 -10.63 -11.94
CA VAL A 376 -27.89 -11.89 -11.57
C VAL A 376 -28.31 -11.80 -10.10
N GLY A 377 -29.61 -11.69 -9.84
CA GLY A 377 -30.18 -11.77 -8.47
C GLY A 377 -30.42 -10.43 -7.76
N ARG A 378 -30.23 -9.29 -8.44
CA ARG A 378 -30.74 -7.97 -8.00
C ARG A 378 -31.29 -7.19 -9.20
N ARG A 379 -31.91 -6.05 -8.95
CA ARG A 379 -32.37 -5.13 -9.99
C ARG A 379 -31.18 -4.42 -10.65
N ASP A 380 -31.39 -4.03 -11.90
CA ASP A 380 -30.44 -3.24 -12.68
C ASP A 380 -30.13 -1.91 -12.00
N LEU A 381 -28.87 -1.48 -12.12
CA LEU A 381 -28.34 -0.25 -11.55
C LEU A 381 -27.94 0.70 -12.67
N SER A 382 -28.62 1.84 -12.77
CA SER A 382 -28.26 2.92 -13.68
C SER A 382 -27.24 3.85 -13.03
N LEU A 383 -26.12 4.08 -13.70
CA LEU A 383 -25.08 5.02 -13.29
C LEU A 383 -25.33 6.34 -14.02
N ALA A 384 -25.73 7.39 -13.31
CA ALA A 384 -26.04 8.69 -13.89
C ALA A 384 -24.96 9.73 -13.56
N ARG A 385 -24.85 10.76 -14.39
CA ARG A 385 -24.03 11.94 -14.06
C ARG A 385 -24.62 12.72 -12.88
N PRO A 386 -23.80 13.49 -12.15
CA PRO A 386 -24.28 14.32 -11.04
C PRO A 386 -25.30 15.33 -11.55
N ARG A 387 -26.44 15.44 -10.86
CA ARG A 387 -27.44 16.47 -11.14
C ARG A 387 -27.08 17.79 -10.46
N GLU A 388 -26.44 17.71 -9.29
CA GLU A 388 -25.93 18.84 -8.52
C GLU A 388 -24.52 19.26 -8.95
N ASP A 389 -24.10 20.43 -8.47
CA ASP A 389 -22.75 20.97 -8.65
C ASP A 389 -21.66 19.93 -8.32
N ALA A 390 -20.73 19.71 -9.25
CA ALA A 390 -19.65 18.73 -9.14
C ALA A 390 -18.44 19.11 -10.01
N LEU A 391 -17.25 18.74 -9.56
CA LEU A 391 -15.98 18.94 -10.25
C LEU A 391 -15.20 17.62 -10.22
N TRP A 392 -14.80 17.10 -11.39
CA TRP A 392 -14.05 15.85 -11.49
C TRP A 392 -13.07 15.87 -12.65
N ILE A 393 -12.16 14.90 -12.67
CA ILE A 393 -11.08 14.80 -13.66
C ILE A 393 -11.35 13.61 -14.58
N ASP A 394 -11.13 13.83 -15.88
CA ASP A 394 -11.19 12.84 -16.94
C ASP A 394 -9.86 12.87 -17.70
N GLY A 395 -8.95 11.93 -17.42
CA GLY A 395 -7.61 11.95 -18.01
C GLY A 395 -6.85 10.64 -17.86
N SER A 396 -5.82 10.42 -18.66
CA SER A 396 -5.10 9.15 -18.64
C SER A 396 -4.28 9.00 -17.36
N VAL A 397 -4.47 7.88 -16.66
CA VAL A 397 -3.69 7.57 -15.45
C VAL A 397 -2.37 6.91 -15.83
N LEU A 398 -1.26 7.47 -15.38
CA LEU A 398 0.09 6.93 -15.53
C LEU A 398 0.42 5.91 -14.45
N GLY A 399 -0.07 6.14 -13.23
CA GLY A 399 0.11 5.24 -12.10
C GLY A 399 -0.76 5.58 -10.91
N ARG A 400 -0.74 4.71 -9.90
CA ARG A 400 -1.57 4.82 -8.70
C ARG A 400 -0.78 4.53 -7.44
N ASP A 401 -0.88 5.43 -6.49
CA ASP A 401 -0.63 5.13 -5.09
C ASP A 401 -2.03 5.10 -4.46
N GLY A 402 -2.56 3.92 -4.11
CA GLY A 402 -3.88 3.77 -3.47
C GLY A 402 -5.02 4.52 -4.17
N SER A 403 -5.66 5.45 -3.46
CA SER A 403 -6.71 6.36 -3.96
C SER A 403 -6.16 7.59 -4.73
N HIS A 404 -4.84 7.74 -4.87
CA HIS A 404 -4.24 8.87 -5.58
C HIS A 404 -3.78 8.44 -6.99
N ALA A 405 -4.41 9.02 -7.98
CA ALA A 405 -4.02 8.91 -9.37
C ALA A 405 -2.87 9.87 -9.68
N LEU A 406 -1.86 9.39 -10.40
CA LEU A 406 -0.91 10.22 -11.15
C LEU A 406 -1.42 10.33 -12.59
N TYR A 407 -1.95 11.49 -12.97
CA TYR A 407 -2.46 11.75 -14.30
C TYR A 407 -1.38 12.24 -15.26
N ALA A 408 -1.55 11.89 -16.54
CA ALA A 408 -0.85 12.48 -17.65
C ALA A 408 -1.38 13.90 -17.96
N CYS A 409 -0.65 14.64 -18.79
CA CYS A 409 -1.02 16.00 -19.19
C CYS A 409 -2.17 16.06 -20.21
N ASP A 410 -2.72 14.91 -20.64
CA ASP A 410 -3.82 14.79 -21.61
C ASP A 410 -5.22 14.88 -20.97
N GLY A 411 -5.28 15.15 -19.66
CA GLY A 411 -6.54 15.21 -18.92
C GLY A 411 -7.39 16.46 -19.16
N ILE A 412 -8.65 16.34 -18.75
CA ILE A 412 -9.69 17.36 -18.83
C ILE A 412 -10.32 17.49 -17.44
N LEU A 413 -10.49 18.72 -16.99
CA LEU A 413 -11.26 19.04 -15.80
C LEU A 413 -12.72 19.30 -16.22
N ARG A 414 -13.66 18.53 -15.65
CA ARG A 414 -15.10 18.62 -15.94
C ARG A 414 -15.82 19.30 -14.79
N LEU A 415 -16.69 20.23 -15.13
CA LEU A 415 -17.52 20.98 -14.19
C LEU A 415 -18.99 20.83 -14.56
N LYS A 416 -19.81 20.49 -13.58
CA LYS A 416 -21.26 20.65 -13.60
C LYS A 416 -21.64 21.69 -12.55
N ALA A 417 -22.41 22.71 -12.94
CA ALA A 417 -23.05 23.65 -12.02
C ALA A 417 -24.40 24.14 -12.56
N ASP A 418 -25.29 24.62 -11.68
CA ASP A 418 -26.55 25.26 -12.11
C ASP A 418 -26.27 26.66 -12.73
N PRO A 419 -26.51 26.89 -14.05
CA PRO A 419 -26.25 28.18 -14.70
C PRO A 419 -27.21 29.27 -14.23
N ASP A 420 -28.37 28.91 -13.68
CA ASP A 420 -29.36 29.83 -13.12
C ASP A 420 -29.00 30.24 -11.67
N VAL A 421 -27.89 29.75 -11.12
CA VAL A 421 -27.35 30.11 -9.80
C VAL A 421 -26.00 30.79 -10.01
N GLY A 422 -25.95 32.11 -9.83
CA GLY A 422 -24.73 32.91 -9.96
C GLY A 422 -24.26 33.15 -11.40
N GLY A 423 -25.09 32.83 -12.40
CA GLY A 423 -24.81 33.01 -13.83
C GLY A 423 -24.04 31.85 -14.48
N CYS A 424 -23.68 31.99 -15.76
CA CYS A 424 -22.93 30.98 -16.51
C CYS A 424 -21.40 31.14 -16.44
N GLU A 425 -20.89 32.28 -15.99
CA GLU A 425 -19.46 32.52 -15.83
C GLU A 425 -18.92 31.89 -14.55
N ARG A 426 -17.79 31.19 -14.66
CA ARG A 426 -17.08 30.59 -13.52
C ARG A 426 -15.58 30.85 -13.63
N ILE A 427 -14.91 30.88 -12.48
CA ILE A 427 -13.44 30.99 -12.40
C ILE A 427 -12.91 29.74 -11.72
N ILE A 428 -11.97 29.07 -12.38
CA ILE A 428 -11.18 27.99 -11.81
C ILE A 428 -9.87 28.58 -11.28
N ARG A 429 -9.55 28.25 -10.02
CA ARG A 429 -8.26 28.50 -9.40
C ARG A 429 -7.52 27.18 -9.27
N MET A 430 -6.37 27.08 -9.94
CA MET A 430 -5.46 25.95 -9.84
C MET A 430 -4.28 26.32 -8.92
N ARG A 431 -3.94 25.47 -7.96
CA ARG A 431 -2.73 25.58 -7.15
C ARG A 431 -1.82 24.39 -7.39
N ILE A 432 -0.57 24.65 -7.77
CA ILE A 432 0.48 23.64 -7.97
C ILE A 432 1.78 24.16 -7.35
N GLY A 433 2.33 23.44 -6.38
CA GLY A 433 3.48 23.95 -5.61
C GLY A 433 3.17 25.31 -4.96
N ASN A 434 3.95 26.34 -5.33
CA ASN A 434 3.75 27.72 -4.87
C ASN A 434 3.04 28.60 -5.91
N GLU A 435 2.69 28.05 -7.06
CA GLU A 435 2.02 28.79 -8.13
C GLU A 435 0.50 28.71 -7.99
N VAL A 436 -0.15 29.83 -8.33
CA VAL A 436 -1.61 29.92 -8.44
C VAL A 436 -1.97 30.47 -9.81
N ARG A 437 -2.87 29.79 -10.52
CA ARG A 437 -3.34 30.19 -11.85
C ARG A 437 -4.87 30.29 -11.84
N TYR A 438 -5.40 31.21 -12.64
CA TYR A 438 -6.83 31.44 -12.78
C TYR A 438 -7.26 31.24 -14.22
N HIS A 439 -8.41 30.62 -14.43
CA HIS A 439 -8.99 30.38 -15.74
C HIS A 439 -10.50 30.65 -15.70
N SER A 440 -10.98 31.56 -16.55
CA SER A 440 -12.41 31.86 -16.67
C SER A 440 -13.04 30.96 -17.72
N LEU A 441 -14.25 30.48 -17.46
CA LEU A 441 -14.99 29.61 -18.36
C LEU A 441 -16.49 29.94 -18.36
N LEU A 442 -17.19 29.46 -19.39
CA LEU A 442 -18.63 29.57 -19.54
C LEU A 442 -19.28 28.19 -19.49
N LEU A 443 -20.35 28.06 -18.71
CA LEU A 443 -21.22 26.89 -18.69
C LEU A 443 -22.12 26.85 -19.92
N ASP A 444 -22.37 25.66 -20.46
CA ASP A 444 -23.37 25.44 -21.51
C ASP A 444 -24.82 25.46 -20.98
N ALA A 445 -25.80 25.21 -21.86
CA ALA A 445 -27.22 25.22 -21.50
C ALA A 445 -27.58 24.14 -20.48
N GLU A 446 -26.84 23.03 -20.49
CA GLU A 446 -26.94 21.93 -19.54
C GLU A 446 -26.12 22.18 -18.28
N GLY A 447 -25.46 23.34 -18.13
CA GLY A 447 -24.66 23.68 -16.96
C GLY A 447 -23.33 22.93 -16.87
N GLN A 448 -22.78 22.49 -17.99
CA GLN A 448 -21.51 21.75 -18.08
C GLN A 448 -20.40 22.64 -18.65
N ALA A 449 -19.16 22.34 -18.28
CA ALA A 449 -17.97 22.87 -18.92
C ALA A 449 -16.80 21.89 -18.85
N MET A 450 -15.90 22.01 -19.81
CA MET A 450 -14.69 21.19 -19.92
C MET A 450 -13.48 22.10 -20.08
N VAL A 451 -12.44 21.88 -19.28
CA VAL A 451 -11.19 22.63 -19.34
C VAL A 451 -10.04 21.63 -19.55
N PRO A 452 -9.47 21.54 -20.75
CA PRO A 452 -8.25 20.77 -20.99
C PRO A 452 -7.10 21.23 -20.09
N PHE A 453 -6.26 20.29 -19.64
CA PHE A 453 -5.07 20.61 -18.85
C PHE A 453 -4.07 21.52 -19.56
N SER A 454 -4.06 21.53 -20.90
CA SER A 454 -3.29 22.49 -21.71
C SER A 454 -3.67 23.94 -21.44
N ASP A 455 -4.97 24.22 -21.23
CA ASP A 455 -5.46 25.58 -21.00
C ASP A 455 -5.05 26.11 -19.61
N LEU A 456 -4.66 25.19 -18.72
CA LEU A 456 -4.09 25.47 -17.41
C LEU A 456 -2.55 25.44 -17.41
N ARG A 457 -1.93 25.29 -18.60
CA ARG A 457 -0.48 25.21 -18.84
C ARG A 457 0.19 24.03 -18.11
N LEU A 458 -0.45 22.86 -18.12
CA LEU A 458 0.09 21.60 -17.60
C LEU A 458 0.73 20.74 -18.71
N ASP A 459 0.77 21.25 -19.93
CA ASP A 459 1.45 20.66 -21.09
C ASP A 459 2.95 20.97 -21.14
N ALA A 460 3.41 21.97 -20.38
CA ALA A 460 4.84 22.26 -20.20
C ALA A 460 5.49 21.22 -19.26
N HIS A 461 6.70 20.75 -19.61
CA HIS A 461 7.44 19.80 -18.79
C HIS A 461 7.80 20.38 -17.42
N SER A 462 7.40 19.67 -16.37
CA SER A 462 7.81 19.95 -14.99
C SER A 462 7.78 18.68 -14.13
N ASP A 463 8.24 18.81 -12.89
CA ASP A 463 8.17 17.70 -11.93
C ASP A 463 6.71 17.32 -11.61
N PRO A 464 6.42 16.01 -11.46
CA PRO A 464 5.15 15.52 -10.94
C PRO A 464 4.80 16.21 -9.63
N SER A 465 3.59 16.72 -9.53
CA SER A 465 3.18 17.49 -8.36
C SER A 465 1.71 17.26 -8.04
N GLU A 466 1.38 17.46 -6.77
CA GLU A 466 0.00 17.55 -6.32
C GLU A 466 -0.62 18.88 -6.75
N VAL A 467 -1.80 18.81 -7.35
CA VAL A 467 -2.55 19.94 -7.89
C VAL A 467 -3.92 19.99 -7.23
N ASN A 468 -4.32 21.17 -6.76
CA ASN A 468 -5.67 21.44 -6.26
C ASN A 468 -6.40 22.36 -7.23
N PHE A 469 -7.54 21.89 -7.74
CA PHE A 469 -8.45 22.67 -8.58
C PHE A 469 -9.64 23.12 -7.76
N GLU A 470 -9.96 24.39 -7.84
CA GLU A 470 -11.08 24.99 -7.11
C GLU A 470 -11.95 25.80 -8.06
N VAL A 471 -13.26 25.60 -8.01
CA VAL A 471 -14.21 26.52 -8.64
C VAL A 471 -14.56 27.59 -7.62
N LEU A 472 -14.31 28.86 -7.94
CA LEU A 472 -14.63 29.97 -7.07
C LEU A 472 -16.15 30.18 -7.00
N THR A 473 -16.62 30.68 -5.85
CA THR A 473 -18.02 31.06 -5.66
C THR A 473 -18.41 32.13 -6.69
N PRO A 474 -19.64 32.08 -7.25
CA PRO A 474 -20.12 33.13 -8.13
C PRO A 474 -19.94 34.54 -7.56
N GLY A 475 -19.48 35.47 -8.39
CA GLY A 475 -19.22 36.86 -7.99
C GLY A 475 -17.92 37.10 -7.21
N ALA A 476 -17.13 36.06 -6.92
CA ALA A 476 -15.80 36.22 -6.33
C ALA A 476 -14.80 36.77 -7.36
N ALA A 477 -13.93 37.69 -6.91
CA ALA A 477 -12.78 38.09 -7.71
C ALA A 477 -11.81 36.91 -7.85
N GLY A 478 -11.06 36.84 -8.95
CA GLY A 478 -9.99 35.87 -9.18
C GLY A 478 -8.77 36.12 -8.29
N ASP A 479 -8.95 36.14 -6.97
CA ASP A 479 -7.92 36.44 -5.98
C ASP A 479 -7.55 35.21 -5.11
N LEU A 480 -6.49 35.33 -4.32
CA LEU A 480 -5.92 34.22 -3.54
C LEU A 480 -6.81 33.79 -2.37
N GLY A 481 -7.59 34.72 -1.83
CA GLY A 481 -8.46 34.53 -0.67
C GLY A 481 -9.87 34.07 -1.04
N ALA A 482 -10.29 34.22 -2.30
CA ALA A 482 -11.64 33.91 -2.75
C ALA A 482 -12.12 32.51 -2.32
N ARG A 483 -13.40 32.42 -1.91
CA ARG A 483 -14.02 31.18 -1.45
C ARG A 483 -14.21 30.20 -2.61
N ALA A 484 -13.73 28.97 -2.42
CA ALA A 484 -14.00 27.85 -3.32
C ALA A 484 -15.38 27.24 -3.02
N ALA A 485 -16.22 27.14 -4.04
CA ALA A 485 -17.50 26.41 -4.01
C ALA A 485 -17.27 24.90 -4.15
N LEU A 486 -16.41 24.51 -5.10
CA LEU A 486 -16.03 23.12 -5.37
C LEU A 486 -14.51 22.98 -5.35
N SER A 487 -14.00 21.83 -4.95
CA SER A 487 -12.58 21.52 -5.12
C SER A 487 -12.33 20.03 -5.38
N THR A 488 -11.27 19.74 -6.13
CA THR A 488 -10.74 18.39 -6.32
C THR A 488 -9.22 18.43 -6.36
N GLN A 489 -8.59 17.37 -5.86
CA GLN A 489 -7.14 17.26 -5.72
C GLN A 489 -6.61 16.00 -6.37
N CYS A 490 -5.49 16.09 -7.09
CA CYS A 490 -4.83 14.95 -7.72
C CYS A 490 -3.32 15.15 -7.88
N TRP A 491 -2.61 14.11 -8.31
CA TRP A 491 -1.25 14.24 -8.83
C TRP A 491 -1.26 14.30 -10.34
N ILE A 492 -0.45 15.18 -10.93
CA ILE A 492 -0.28 15.32 -12.37
C ILE A 492 1.22 15.29 -12.68
N TRP A 493 1.61 14.67 -13.79
CA TRP A 493 2.95 14.80 -14.37
C TRP A 493 2.90 15.74 -15.59
N PRO A 494 3.23 17.03 -15.41
CA PRO A 494 3.09 18.01 -16.49
C PRO A 494 4.03 17.72 -17.65
N GLY A 495 3.52 17.91 -18.87
CA GLY A 495 4.21 17.65 -20.13
C GLY A 495 4.41 16.18 -20.52
N THR A 496 4.04 15.21 -19.68
CA THR A 496 4.11 13.79 -20.04
C THR A 496 2.74 13.24 -20.44
N LYS A 497 2.68 12.72 -21.66
CA LYS A 497 1.48 12.13 -22.25
C LYS A 497 1.37 10.66 -21.89
N SER A 498 0.15 10.12 -21.97
CA SER A 498 -0.02 8.68 -21.93
C SER A 498 0.52 8.03 -23.22
N SER A 499 1.19 6.89 -23.06
CA SER A 499 1.63 6.02 -24.16
C SER A 499 0.73 4.80 -24.25
N THR A 500 0.59 4.22 -25.44
CA THR A 500 -0.02 2.89 -25.63
C THR A 500 0.82 1.78 -25.01
N ASP A 501 2.13 2.00 -24.88
CA ASP A 501 3.08 1.08 -24.28
C ASP A 501 3.42 1.50 -22.82
N ASP A 502 4.25 0.69 -22.16
CA ASP A 502 4.82 1.04 -20.86
C ASP A 502 5.59 2.36 -20.93
N LEU A 503 5.65 3.08 -19.79
CA LEU A 503 6.31 4.38 -19.70
C LEU A 503 7.81 4.24 -20.07
N ALA A 504 8.27 5.02 -21.05
CA ALA A 504 9.64 4.96 -21.55
C ALA A 504 10.18 6.35 -21.88
N ASP A 505 11.50 6.49 -21.75
CA ASP A 505 12.30 7.63 -22.19
C ASP A 505 11.83 9.00 -21.65
N ILE A 506 11.42 9.05 -20.38
CA ILE A 506 10.94 10.28 -19.73
C ILE A 506 12.05 10.92 -18.89
N PRO A 507 12.22 12.26 -18.88
CA PRO A 507 13.16 12.92 -17.98
C PRO A 507 12.97 12.52 -16.52
N ILE A 508 14.06 12.29 -15.78
CA ILE A 508 14.00 11.98 -14.34
C ILE A 508 13.49 13.22 -13.61
N PRO A 509 12.38 13.13 -12.86
CA PRO A 509 11.86 14.28 -12.13
C PRO A 509 12.71 14.62 -10.91
N GLY A 510 12.79 15.90 -10.54
CA GLY A 510 13.57 16.40 -9.42
C GLY A 510 13.12 15.85 -8.06
N ASN A 511 11.87 15.40 -7.94
CA ASN A 511 11.33 14.73 -6.75
C ASN A 511 11.33 13.19 -6.84
N PHE A 512 12.08 12.59 -7.77
CA PHE A 512 12.24 11.14 -7.89
C PHE A 512 12.93 10.53 -6.65
N SER A 513 12.37 9.44 -6.14
CA SER A 513 12.96 8.64 -5.05
C SER A 513 13.32 7.25 -5.56
N ALA A 514 14.61 7.04 -5.85
CA ALA A 514 15.12 5.75 -6.35
C ALA A 514 14.90 4.59 -5.37
N ALA A 515 15.02 4.86 -4.07
CA ALA A 515 14.78 3.90 -2.99
C ALA A 515 13.32 3.43 -2.88
N ARG A 516 12.38 4.30 -3.26
CA ARG A 516 10.94 4.02 -3.23
C ARG A 516 10.37 3.68 -4.60
N SER A 517 11.27 3.51 -5.56
CA SER A 517 10.95 3.04 -6.91
C SER A 517 11.35 1.58 -7.07
N ALA A 518 10.72 0.86 -7.99
CA ALA A 518 11.09 -0.51 -8.36
C ALA A 518 10.66 -0.80 -9.80
N GLY A 519 11.38 -1.70 -10.48
CA GLY A 519 11.11 -2.02 -11.88
C GLY A 519 11.26 -0.86 -12.86
N LEU A 520 12.08 0.13 -12.51
CA LEU A 520 12.48 1.24 -13.36
C LEU A 520 13.97 1.17 -13.64
N ARG A 521 14.37 1.59 -14.83
CA ARG A 521 15.76 1.77 -15.22
C ARG A 521 16.02 3.22 -15.60
N VAL A 522 17.22 3.68 -15.26
CA VAL A 522 17.73 4.99 -15.65
C VAL A 522 18.83 4.79 -16.68
N LEU A 523 18.63 5.28 -17.89
CA LEU A 523 19.59 5.22 -19.00
C LEU A 523 19.72 6.61 -19.61
N ASP A 524 20.94 7.11 -19.76
CA ASP A 524 21.24 8.42 -20.38
C ASP A 524 20.43 9.60 -19.79
N GLY A 525 20.13 9.56 -18.48
CA GLY A 525 19.34 10.59 -17.80
C GLY A 525 17.82 10.49 -18.03
N LEU A 526 17.36 9.41 -18.65
CA LEU A 526 15.96 9.11 -18.90
C LEU A 526 15.50 7.91 -18.07
N LEU A 527 14.24 7.96 -17.63
CA LEU A 527 13.56 6.97 -16.84
C LEU A 527 12.64 6.14 -17.73
N SER A 528 12.75 4.81 -17.63
CA SER A 528 11.89 3.86 -18.34
C SER A 528 11.47 2.72 -17.42
N VAL A 529 10.31 2.12 -17.69
CA VAL A 529 9.95 0.82 -17.13
C VAL A 529 10.96 -0.22 -17.62
N ASP A 530 11.47 -1.02 -16.69
CA ASP A 530 12.37 -2.13 -17.00
C ASP A 530 11.56 -3.40 -17.28
N PRO A 531 11.53 -3.90 -18.53
CA PRO A 531 10.78 -5.11 -18.87
C PRO A 531 11.34 -6.39 -18.21
N HIS A 532 12.58 -6.36 -17.73
CA HIS A 532 13.24 -7.49 -17.05
C HIS A 532 13.06 -7.48 -15.53
N ALA A 533 12.35 -6.47 -15.00
CA ALA A 533 12.13 -6.35 -13.57
C ALA A 533 11.18 -7.44 -13.04
N ASP A 534 11.38 -7.80 -11.77
CA ASP A 534 10.57 -8.83 -11.09
C ASP A 534 9.19 -8.35 -10.64
N GLN A 535 8.93 -7.06 -10.81
CA GLN A 535 7.67 -6.43 -10.41
C GLN A 535 6.67 -6.47 -11.58
N GLU A 536 5.47 -7.01 -11.34
CA GLU A 536 4.38 -7.04 -12.33
C GLU A 536 4.06 -5.62 -12.85
N ALA A 537 3.96 -4.67 -11.92
CA ALA A 537 3.83 -3.25 -12.20
C ALA A 537 5.02 -2.50 -11.59
N ALA A 538 5.70 -1.70 -12.40
CA ALA A 538 6.77 -0.84 -11.91
C ALA A 538 6.22 0.19 -10.91
N ILE A 539 7.07 0.60 -9.98
CA ILE A 539 6.74 1.54 -8.91
C ILE A 539 7.60 2.78 -9.10
N LEU A 540 6.94 3.93 -9.16
CA LEU A 540 7.56 5.25 -9.20
C LEU A 540 7.41 5.92 -7.83
N GLY A 541 8.54 6.05 -7.14
CA GLY A 541 8.65 6.80 -5.89
C GLY A 541 8.75 8.30 -6.14
N LEU A 542 7.82 9.10 -5.64
CA LEU A 542 7.82 10.57 -5.75
C LEU A 542 7.73 11.23 -4.38
N ALA A 543 8.67 12.12 -4.06
CA ALA A 543 8.65 12.90 -2.83
C ALA A 543 7.55 13.97 -2.90
N GLY A 544 6.58 13.88 -1.98
CA GLY A 544 5.58 14.91 -1.72
C GLY A 544 5.93 15.77 -0.50
N ARG A 545 5.03 16.68 -0.11
CA ARG A 545 5.27 17.62 1.02
C ARG A 545 5.40 16.93 2.38
N LYS A 546 4.71 15.80 2.58
CA LYS A 546 4.63 15.10 3.88
C LYS A 546 5.22 13.70 3.86
N ARG A 547 5.27 13.05 2.69
CA ARG A 547 5.72 11.66 2.52
C ARG A 547 6.21 11.41 1.10
N VAL A 548 6.86 10.27 0.89
CA VAL A 548 7.12 9.73 -0.45
C VAL A 548 5.95 8.84 -0.88
N HIS A 549 5.42 9.08 -2.06
CA HIS A 549 4.35 8.32 -2.69
C HIS A 549 4.92 7.23 -3.60
N GLU A 550 4.40 6.00 -3.51
CA GLU A 550 4.83 4.86 -4.33
C GLU A 550 3.76 4.57 -5.40
N PHE A 551 3.82 5.27 -6.53
CA PHE A 551 2.86 5.11 -7.62
C PHE A 551 3.16 3.85 -8.42
N GLN A 552 2.27 2.87 -8.38
CA GLN A 552 2.31 1.72 -9.27
C GLN A 552 1.90 2.16 -10.68
N LEU A 553 2.84 2.15 -11.60
CA LEU A 553 2.62 2.53 -12.97
C LEU A 553 1.70 1.54 -13.68
N VAL A 554 0.88 2.05 -14.59
CA VAL A 554 -0.04 1.23 -15.37
C VAL A 554 0.78 0.32 -16.30
N ALA A 555 0.68 -0.99 -16.08
CA ALA A 555 1.24 -2.01 -16.95
C ALA A 555 0.43 -2.11 -18.27
N ARG A 556 1.01 -1.61 -19.36
CA ARG A 556 0.44 -1.62 -20.71
C ARG A 556 1.14 -2.62 -21.64
N GLY A 557 2.40 -2.96 -21.36
CA GLY A 557 3.18 -3.94 -22.11
C GLY A 557 2.74 -5.39 -21.91
N GLU A 558 3.45 -6.33 -22.55
CA GLU A 558 3.20 -7.76 -22.39
C GLU A 558 3.48 -8.25 -20.97
N LYS A 559 2.66 -9.18 -20.50
CA LYS A 559 2.81 -9.78 -19.16
C LYS A 559 2.59 -11.29 -19.23
N LEU A 560 3.51 -12.02 -18.62
CA LEU A 560 3.46 -13.47 -18.48
C LEU A 560 3.32 -13.80 -17.00
N TRP A 561 2.45 -14.75 -16.68
CA TRP A 561 2.30 -15.28 -15.34
C TRP A 561 2.42 -16.80 -15.35
N HIS A 562 2.98 -17.35 -14.27
CA HIS A 562 2.97 -18.75 -13.94
C HIS A 562 1.83 -19.03 -12.96
N TYR A 563 0.94 -19.96 -13.31
CA TYR A 563 -0.20 -20.33 -12.49
C TYR A 563 0.06 -21.67 -11.81
N CYS A 564 0.36 -21.59 -10.51
CA CYS A 564 0.60 -22.73 -9.66
C CYS A 564 -0.72 -23.36 -9.24
N ILE A 565 -1.05 -24.54 -9.78
CA ILE A 565 -2.32 -25.23 -9.51
C ILE A 565 -2.38 -25.69 -8.06
N ALA A 566 -1.30 -26.28 -7.54
CA ALA A 566 -1.26 -26.83 -6.19
C ALA A 566 -1.52 -25.77 -5.11
N THR A 567 -1.06 -24.53 -5.34
CA THR A 567 -1.22 -23.41 -4.40
C THR A 567 -2.34 -22.46 -4.81
N ASN A 568 -2.92 -22.63 -6.00
CA ASN A 568 -3.87 -21.71 -6.63
C ASN A 568 -3.32 -20.27 -6.69
N GLN A 569 -2.02 -20.12 -6.97
CA GLN A 569 -1.33 -18.83 -7.00
C GLN A 569 -0.91 -18.44 -8.42
N ARG A 570 -1.05 -17.15 -8.74
CA ARG A 570 -0.52 -16.53 -9.96
C ARG A 570 0.75 -15.76 -9.62
N VAL A 571 1.88 -16.12 -10.23
CA VAL A 571 3.19 -15.50 -10.04
C VAL A 571 3.62 -14.81 -11.32
N PHE A 572 4.04 -13.55 -11.25
CA PHE A 572 4.53 -12.82 -12.42
C PHE A 572 5.88 -13.39 -12.90
N VAL A 573 6.04 -13.51 -14.22
CA VAL A 573 7.25 -14.00 -14.87
C VAL A 573 7.95 -12.86 -15.59
N PRO A 574 9.12 -12.41 -15.11
CA PRO A 574 9.89 -11.35 -15.74
C PRO A 574 10.34 -11.75 -17.13
N ARG A 575 10.45 -10.77 -18.03
CA ARG A 575 10.79 -11.05 -19.41
C ARG A 575 12.20 -11.65 -19.51
N GLY A 576 12.30 -12.77 -20.23
CA GLY A 576 13.54 -13.52 -20.43
C GLY A 576 13.90 -14.48 -19.30
N ASN A 577 13.10 -14.56 -18.24
CA ASN A 577 13.41 -15.41 -17.09
C ASN A 577 13.25 -16.91 -17.43
N SER A 578 13.95 -17.76 -16.69
CA SER A 578 13.86 -19.22 -16.80
C SER A 578 12.91 -19.78 -15.76
N LEU A 579 11.94 -20.58 -16.20
CA LEU A 579 10.97 -21.27 -15.37
C LEU A 579 11.37 -22.74 -15.21
N LEU A 580 11.43 -23.21 -13.97
CA LEU A 580 11.76 -24.59 -13.65
C LEU A 580 10.48 -25.39 -13.31
N PHE A 581 10.19 -26.40 -14.12
CA PHE A 581 9.07 -27.32 -13.93
C PHE A 581 9.60 -28.70 -13.51
N GLY A 582 9.35 -29.11 -12.27
CA GLY A 582 9.53 -30.47 -11.76
C GLY A 582 8.21 -31.25 -11.71
N HIS A 583 8.13 -32.24 -10.83
CA HIS A 583 6.95 -33.09 -10.76
C HIS A 583 5.71 -32.38 -10.22
N ASP A 584 5.84 -31.68 -9.09
CA ASP A 584 4.71 -31.12 -8.35
C ASP A 584 4.01 -29.97 -9.10
N ASN A 585 4.73 -29.28 -9.99
CA ASN A 585 4.21 -28.21 -10.83
C ASN A 585 4.00 -28.63 -12.30
N ARG A 586 4.03 -29.94 -12.63
CA ARG A 586 3.86 -30.42 -14.02
C ARG A 586 2.51 -30.03 -14.64
N HIS A 587 1.51 -29.80 -13.80
CA HIS A 587 0.17 -29.41 -14.22
C HIS A 587 -0.02 -27.89 -14.28
N ASP A 588 0.96 -27.12 -13.82
CA ASP A 588 0.89 -25.67 -13.82
C ASP A 588 0.77 -25.11 -15.25
N THR A 589 0.13 -23.96 -15.36
CA THR A 589 -0.14 -23.32 -16.66
C THR A 589 0.52 -21.95 -16.72
N LEU A 590 0.68 -21.41 -17.94
CA LEU A 590 1.11 -20.02 -18.11
C LEU A 590 -0.03 -19.18 -18.65
N LEU A 591 -0.15 -17.95 -18.16
CA LEU A 591 -1.10 -16.97 -18.68
C LEU A 591 -0.32 -15.85 -19.35
N LEU A 592 -0.62 -15.55 -20.61
CA LEU A 592 0.03 -14.48 -21.36
C LEU A 592 -0.98 -13.42 -21.77
N ARG A 593 -0.71 -12.17 -21.40
CA ARG A 593 -1.39 -10.98 -21.90
C ARG A 593 -0.53 -10.26 -22.91
N SER A 594 -1.10 -9.90 -24.06
CA SER A 594 -0.46 -9.11 -25.10
C SER A 594 -1.42 -8.05 -25.67
N PRO A 595 -0.99 -6.78 -25.81
CA PRO A 595 -1.75 -5.77 -26.55
C PRO A 595 -1.64 -5.95 -28.08
N ASP A 596 -0.59 -6.65 -28.55
CA ASP A 596 -0.33 -6.86 -29.97
C ASP A 596 -1.25 -7.94 -30.57
N ARG A 597 -2.22 -7.50 -31.37
CA ARG A 597 -3.23 -8.35 -32.02
C ARG A 597 -2.69 -9.13 -33.22
N ASP A 598 -1.53 -8.74 -33.74
CA ASP A 598 -0.92 -9.30 -34.95
C ASP A 598 0.27 -10.22 -34.66
N ALA A 599 0.80 -10.20 -33.44
CA ALA A 599 1.83 -11.14 -33.00
C ALA A 599 1.37 -12.61 -33.08
N SER A 600 2.29 -13.49 -33.44
CA SER A 600 2.17 -14.94 -33.28
C SER A 600 2.87 -15.39 -31.99
N LEU A 601 2.32 -16.38 -31.31
CA LEU A 601 2.90 -16.95 -30.09
C LEU A 601 3.70 -18.20 -30.42
N LEU A 602 4.95 -18.27 -29.99
CA LEU A 602 5.80 -19.44 -30.03
C LEU A 602 5.80 -20.10 -28.66
N VAL A 603 5.36 -21.36 -28.58
CA VAL A 603 5.38 -22.18 -27.36
C VAL A 603 6.23 -23.42 -27.64
N LEU A 604 7.45 -23.45 -27.12
CA LEU A 604 8.37 -24.58 -27.25
C LEU A 604 8.50 -25.08 -28.71
N GLY A 605 8.67 -24.14 -29.64
CA GLY A 605 8.80 -24.41 -31.08
C GLY A 605 7.49 -24.39 -31.86
N ARG A 606 6.33 -24.51 -31.20
CA ARG A 606 5.00 -24.47 -31.86
C ARG A 606 4.52 -23.05 -32.09
N GLU A 607 4.20 -22.69 -33.33
CA GLU A 607 3.66 -21.37 -33.70
C GLU A 607 2.12 -21.38 -33.66
N ILE A 608 1.54 -20.54 -32.81
CA ILE A 608 0.12 -20.19 -32.79
C ILE A 608 -0.01 -18.82 -33.45
N ARG A 609 -0.65 -18.74 -34.62
CA ARG A 609 -0.78 -17.50 -35.39
C ARG A 609 -1.89 -16.61 -34.84
N ARG A 610 -1.57 -15.33 -34.62
CA ARG A 610 -2.49 -14.26 -34.18
C ARG A 610 -3.46 -14.67 -33.06
N PRO A 611 -3.00 -15.26 -31.94
CA PRO A 611 -3.86 -15.72 -30.85
C PRO A 611 -4.63 -14.58 -30.16
N PHE A 612 -4.17 -13.33 -30.33
CA PHE A 612 -4.71 -12.13 -29.68
C PHE A 612 -5.65 -11.30 -30.56
N PHE A 613 -6.06 -11.81 -31.74
CA PHE A 613 -6.90 -11.04 -32.65
C PHE A 613 -8.25 -10.62 -32.04
N GLN A 614 -8.89 -11.49 -31.24
CA GLN A 614 -10.19 -11.22 -30.59
C GLN A 614 -10.13 -11.18 -29.05
N ARG A 615 -8.94 -11.33 -28.46
CA ARG A 615 -8.74 -11.44 -27.01
C ARG A 615 -7.37 -10.89 -26.63
N HIS A 616 -7.22 -10.36 -25.42
CA HIS A 616 -5.93 -9.82 -24.96
C HIS A 616 -5.10 -10.83 -24.16
N THR A 617 -5.71 -11.96 -23.78
CA THR A 617 -5.09 -12.95 -22.90
C THR A 617 -5.26 -14.35 -23.48
N ILE A 618 -4.24 -15.18 -23.34
CA ILE A 618 -4.27 -16.61 -23.68
C ILE A 618 -3.65 -17.43 -22.55
N GLU A 619 -4.26 -18.58 -22.28
CA GLU A 619 -3.69 -19.60 -21.40
C GLU A 619 -2.88 -20.60 -22.24
N ILE A 620 -1.67 -20.90 -21.78
CA ILE A 620 -0.80 -21.96 -22.31
C ILE A 620 -0.92 -23.12 -21.33
N GLY A 621 -1.71 -24.12 -21.71
CA GLY A 621 -2.02 -25.25 -20.84
C GLY A 621 -0.84 -26.22 -20.68
N ALA A 622 -0.86 -27.01 -19.60
CA ALA A 622 0.21 -27.96 -19.25
C ALA A 622 0.63 -28.87 -20.43
N GLY A 623 -0.34 -29.41 -21.19
CA GLY A 623 -0.04 -30.26 -22.35
C GLY A 623 0.72 -29.55 -23.49
N GLN A 624 0.64 -28.22 -23.59
CA GLN A 624 1.46 -27.44 -24.52
C GLN A 624 2.89 -27.20 -23.99
N LEU A 625 3.06 -27.27 -22.66
CA LEU A 625 4.35 -27.10 -21.98
C LEU A 625 5.14 -28.43 -21.88
N GLU A 626 4.50 -29.59 -22.11
CA GLU A 626 5.09 -30.92 -21.91
C GLU A 626 6.17 -31.30 -22.94
N HIS A 627 5.95 -31.01 -24.21
CA HIS A 627 6.76 -31.58 -25.30
C HIS A 627 7.37 -30.50 -26.19
N PRO A 628 8.67 -30.17 -26.03
CA PRO A 628 9.34 -29.23 -26.90
C PRO A 628 9.54 -29.79 -28.31
N GLU A 629 9.22 -29.00 -29.33
CA GLU A 629 9.49 -29.32 -30.73
C GLU A 629 10.90 -28.87 -31.11
N GLY A 630 11.71 -29.80 -31.62
CA GLY A 630 13.08 -29.50 -32.04
C GLY A 630 14.02 -29.05 -30.90
N GLY A 631 13.64 -29.30 -29.63
CA GLY A 631 14.41 -28.88 -28.46
C GLY A 631 14.28 -27.40 -28.11
N ASP A 632 13.32 -26.68 -28.69
CA ASP A 632 13.07 -25.27 -28.35
C ASP A 632 12.47 -25.14 -26.94
N ASP A 633 13.09 -24.33 -26.10
CA ASP A 633 12.74 -24.09 -24.70
C ASP A 633 11.99 -22.77 -24.50
N ARG A 634 11.70 -22.02 -25.57
CA ARG A 634 11.24 -20.63 -25.48
C ARG A 634 9.71 -20.51 -25.46
N ILE A 635 9.24 -19.56 -24.65
CA ILE A 635 7.97 -18.87 -24.83
C ILE A 635 8.27 -17.49 -25.41
N ALA A 636 7.78 -17.18 -26.60
CA ALA A 636 8.13 -15.94 -27.31
C ALA A 636 6.99 -15.39 -28.18
N LEU A 637 7.02 -14.08 -28.46
CA LEU A 637 6.16 -13.46 -29.45
C LEU A 637 6.94 -13.18 -30.72
N LYS A 638 6.42 -13.64 -31.86
CA LYS A 638 6.91 -13.30 -33.19
C LYS A 638 6.03 -12.18 -33.75
N ARG A 639 6.61 -10.99 -33.87
CA ARG A 639 5.95 -9.76 -34.35
C ARG A 639 5.67 -9.84 -35.85
N ALA A 640 4.80 -8.95 -36.33
CA ALA A 640 4.46 -8.85 -37.75
C ALA A 640 5.68 -8.52 -38.64
N ASP A 641 6.67 -7.80 -38.10
CA ASP A 641 7.95 -7.48 -38.75
C ASP A 641 8.97 -8.64 -38.74
N GLY A 642 8.63 -9.77 -38.09
CA GLY A 642 9.49 -10.94 -37.96
C GLY A 642 10.38 -10.94 -36.71
N ARG A 643 10.40 -9.87 -35.90
CA ARG A 643 11.16 -9.83 -34.64
C ARG A 643 10.62 -10.87 -33.65
N VAL A 644 11.53 -11.59 -32.99
CA VAL A 644 11.17 -12.58 -31.96
C VAL A 644 11.55 -12.03 -30.58
N ASP A 645 10.52 -11.77 -29.79
CA ASP A 645 10.60 -11.25 -28.43
C ASP A 645 10.46 -12.42 -27.44
N ILE A 646 11.57 -12.87 -26.85
CA ILE A 646 11.55 -13.93 -25.83
C ILE A 646 10.90 -13.41 -24.55
N LEU A 647 9.92 -14.15 -24.05
CA LEU A 647 9.19 -13.87 -22.81
C LEU A 647 9.70 -14.70 -21.66
N ALA A 648 9.93 -15.99 -21.86
CA ALA A 648 10.51 -16.88 -20.85
C ALA A 648 11.18 -18.09 -21.52
N ARG A 649 12.01 -18.80 -20.75
CA ARG A 649 12.54 -20.12 -21.10
C ARG A 649 12.01 -21.16 -20.10
N ILE A 650 11.81 -22.39 -20.55
CA ILE A 650 11.30 -23.48 -19.71
C ILE A 650 12.39 -24.54 -19.58
N HIS A 651 12.75 -24.85 -18.34
CA HIS A 651 13.61 -25.96 -18.00
C HIS A 651 12.80 -26.98 -17.19
N ARG A 652 13.01 -28.27 -17.49
CA ARG A 652 12.39 -29.35 -16.73
C ARG A 652 13.40 -29.98 -15.79
N ALA A 653 13.07 -30.01 -14.50
CA ALA A 653 13.85 -30.73 -13.51
C ALA A 653 13.64 -32.24 -13.65
N SER A 654 14.64 -33.01 -13.22
CA SER A 654 14.57 -34.48 -13.17
C SER A 654 14.43 -34.94 -11.71
N ASP A 655 13.53 -34.31 -10.95
CA ASP A 655 13.28 -34.57 -9.54
C ASP A 655 12.43 -35.83 -9.30
N PRO A 656 12.61 -36.55 -8.18
CA PRO A 656 11.80 -37.72 -7.85
C PRO A 656 10.39 -37.31 -7.42
N SER A 657 9.40 -38.14 -7.77
CA SER A 657 8.01 -37.95 -7.37
C SER A 657 7.59 -38.85 -6.22
N GLU A 658 6.49 -38.50 -5.53
CA GLU A 658 5.88 -39.34 -4.48
C GLU A 658 6.86 -39.72 -3.35
N LEU A 659 7.68 -38.74 -2.94
CA LEU A 659 8.68 -38.93 -1.90
C LEU A 659 8.04 -38.94 -0.50
N GLU A 660 8.26 -40.02 0.25
CA GLU A 660 7.73 -40.25 1.60
C GLU A 660 8.87 -40.71 2.52
N LEU A 661 8.97 -40.13 3.72
CA LEU A 661 9.91 -40.51 4.77
C LEU A 661 9.15 -40.99 6.01
N ILE A 662 9.51 -42.16 6.54
CA ILE A 662 8.95 -42.73 7.77
C ILE A 662 10.10 -43.04 8.73
N GLU A 663 9.99 -42.54 9.95
CA GLU A 663 10.99 -42.72 11.01
C GLU A 663 10.41 -43.58 12.14
N LYS A 664 11.14 -44.63 12.53
CA LYS A 664 10.89 -45.44 13.72
C LYS A 664 12.13 -45.41 14.61
N SER A 665 12.02 -45.99 15.81
CA SER A 665 13.11 -46.01 16.82
C SER A 665 14.41 -46.69 16.36
N ASP A 666 14.33 -47.64 15.44
CA ASP A 666 15.44 -48.49 14.98
C ASP A 666 15.57 -48.56 13.45
N GLU A 667 14.72 -47.83 12.72
CA GLU A 667 14.59 -47.92 11.28
C GLU A 667 14.21 -46.55 10.69
N VAL A 668 14.85 -46.17 9.59
CA VAL A 668 14.36 -45.10 8.70
C VAL A 668 14.01 -45.71 7.36
N SER A 669 12.83 -45.40 6.84
CA SER A 669 12.46 -45.78 5.48
C SER A 669 12.13 -44.57 4.62
N ILE A 670 12.64 -44.57 3.39
CA ILE A 670 12.35 -43.57 2.37
C ILE A 670 11.79 -44.27 1.13
N LYS A 671 10.76 -43.67 0.55
CA LYS A 671 10.10 -44.17 -0.65
C LYS A 671 9.98 -43.03 -1.64
N PHE A 672 10.25 -43.29 -2.91
CA PHE A 672 10.11 -42.30 -3.96
C PHE A 672 10.03 -42.97 -5.34
N LYS A 673 9.60 -42.23 -6.35
CA LYS A 673 9.58 -42.67 -7.74
C LYS A 673 10.62 -41.86 -8.54
N PRO A 674 11.59 -42.50 -9.21
CA PRO A 674 12.60 -41.79 -9.98
C PRO A 674 12.00 -41.15 -11.24
N SER A 675 12.59 -40.04 -11.67
CA SER A 675 12.17 -39.28 -12.87
C SER A 675 12.45 -40.01 -14.18
N THR A 676 13.52 -40.80 -14.21
CA THR A 676 13.92 -41.65 -15.34
C THR A 676 14.09 -43.09 -14.88
N PRO A 677 13.94 -44.08 -15.77
CA PRO A 677 14.30 -45.47 -15.48
C PRO A 677 15.76 -45.55 -14.99
N CYS A 678 15.96 -46.17 -13.84
CA CYS A 678 17.27 -46.39 -13.24
C CYS A 678 17.53 -47.89 -13.10
N ARG A 679 18.79 -48.29 -13.25
CA ARG A 679 19.19 -49.69 -13.08
C ARG A 679 19.64 -50.04 -11.67
N ALA A 680 20.07 -49.05 -10.89
CA ALA A 680 20.50 -49.25 -9.52
C ALA A 680 20.32 -47.99 -8.66
N LEU A 681 20.32 -48.21 -7.34
CA LEU A 681 20.42 -47.19 -6.30
C LEU A 681 21.71 -47.40 -5.51
N VAL A 682 22.50 -46.34 -5.35
CA VAL A 682 23.63 -46.30 -4.42
C VAL A 682 23.24 -45.47 -3.20
N VAL A 683 23.38 -46.05 -2.01
CA VAL A 683 23.19 -45.38 -0.72
C VAL A 683 24.56 -45.17 -0.09
N ARG A 684 24.89 -43.91 0.21
CA ARG A 684 26.14 -43.53 0.87
C ARG A 684 25.83 -42.99 2.26
N ILE A 685 26.31 -43.69 3.27
CA ILE A 685 26.24 -43.28 4.69
C ILE A 685 27.61 -42.74 5.07
N GLU A 686 27.66 -41.50 5.55
CA GLU A 686 28.87 -40.80 5.98
C GLU A 686 28.85 -40.62 7.51
N PRO A 687 29.50 -41.53 8.27
CA PRO A 687 29.72 -41.36 9.71
C PRO A 687 30.65 -40.19 10.04
N LEU A 688 30.58 -39.70 11.28
CA LEU A 688 31.49 -38.65 11.76
C LEU A 688 32.95 -39.09 11.92
N THR A 689 33.17 -40.35 12.31
CA THR A 689 34.49 -40.83 12.78
C THR A 689 35.07 -41.98 11.96
N SER A 690 34.25 -42.61 11.11
CA SER A 690 34.65 -43.75 10.28
C SER A 690 34.48 -43.45 8.78
N PRO A 691 35.14 -44.23 7.90
CA PRO A 691 34.98 -44.07 6.45
C PRO A 691 33.52 -44.18 6.02
N ALA A 692 33.18 -43.50 4.92
CA ALA A 692 31.86 -43.62 4.32
C ALA A 692 31.57 -45.08 3.94
N LEU A 693 30.35 -45.52 4.22
CA LEU A 693 29.82 -46.81 3.82
C LEU A 693 28.97 -46.60 2.57
N GLU A 694 29.29 -47.29 1.50
CA GLU A 694 28.53 -47.25 0.25
C GLU A 694 27.95 -48.64 -0.03
N SER A 695 26.69 -48.68 -0.47
CA SER A 695 25.94 -49.89 -0.80
C SER A 695 25.20 -49.67 -2.10
N GLU A 696 25.33 -50.60 -3.06
CA GLU A 696 24.59 -50.55 -4.32
C GLU A 696 23.54 -51.66 -4.38
N HIS A 697 22.34 -51.29 -4.82
CA HIS A 697 21.20 -52.18 -5.01
C HIS A 697 20.74 -52.09 -6.46
N THR A 698 20.99 -53.14 -7.24
CA THR A 698 20.54 -53.24 -8.63
C THR A 698 19.08 -53.68 -8.71
N PHE A 699 18.35 -53.12 -9.66
CA PHE A 699 16.94 -53.41 -9.93
C PHE A 699 16.74 -54.24 -11.20
N ASP A 700 17.83 -54.51 -11.93
CA ASP A 700 17.90 -55.36 -13.10
C ASP A 700 18.74 -56.63 -12.81
N HIS A 701 19.11 -57.38 -13.85
CA HIS A 701 19.97 -58.56 -13.71
C HIS A 701 21.47 -58.23 -13.66
N SER A 702 21.85 -56.96 -13.49
CA SER A 702 23.26 -56.57 -13.40
C SER A 702 23.84 -56.86 -12.03
N VAL A 703 25.13 -57.25 -12.01
CA VAL A 703 25.89 -57.41 -10.78
C VAL A 703 26.23 -56.01 -10.25
N PRO A 704 25.97 -55.71 -8.97
CA PRO A 704 26.29 -54.40 -8.41
C PRO A 704 27.82 -54.20 -8.37
N ASP A 705 28.27 -52.98 -8.69
CA ASP A 705 29.67 -52.56 -8.61
C ASP A 705 30.15 -52.51 -7.14
N LEU A 706 29.22 -52.27 -6.20
CA LEU A 706 29.46 -52.24 -4.76
C LEU A 706 28.62 -53.31 -4.04
N PRO A 707 29.18 -54.02 -3.05
CA PRO A 707 28.42 -55.05 -2.33
C PRO A 707 27.25 -54.42 -1.54
N PRO A 708 26.04 -55.03 -1.58
CA PRO A 708 24.93 -54.56 -0.77
C PRO A 708 25.20 -54.81 0.71
N LEU A 709 24.96 -53.81 1.56
CA LEU A 709 25.08 -53.91 3.01
C LEU A 709 23.79 -54.46 3.64
N GLU A 710 23.88 -55.44 4.55
CA GLU A 710 22.69 -56.03 5.21
C GLU A 710 21.81 -55.01 5.95
N LEU A 711 22.42 -53.90 6.38
CA LEU A 711 21.77 -52.81 7.10
C LEU A 711 20.88 -51.95 6.20
N ILE A 712 21.02 -52.07 4.87
CA ILE A 712 20.29 -51.30 3.88
C ILE A 712 19.55 -52.27 2.96
N GLN A 713 18.24 -52.10 2.85
CA GLN A 713 17.41 -52.88 1.93
C GLN A 713 16.72 -51.92 0.97
N ALA A 714 17.06 -51.99 -0.32
CA ALA A 714 16.37 -51.23 -1.35
C ALA A 714 15.69 -52.17 -2.35
N SER A 715 14.45 -51.86 -2.74
CA SER A 715 13.72 -52.60 -3.78
C SER A 715 12.92 -51.67 -4.69
N LEU A 716 12.76 -52.07 -5.95
CA LEU A 716 11.92 -51.39 -6.94
C LEU A 716 10.62 -52.18 -7.11
N ASN A 717 9.49 -51.51 -6.89
CA ASN A 717 8.18 -52.07 -7.16
C ASN A 717 7.87 -51.94 -8.67
N SER A 718 7.76 -53.07 -9.36
CA SER A 718 7.58 -53.13 -10.83
C SER A 718 6.25 -52.58 -11.33
N GLU A 719 5.18 -52.61 -10.51
CA GLU A 719 3.86 -52.10 -10.90
C GLU A 719 3.76 -50.58 -10.79
N SER A 720 4.31 -50.00 -9.71
CA SER A 720 4.22 -48.56 -9.43
C SER A 720 5.45 -47.76 -9.92
N GLY A 721 6.57 -48.44 -10.13
CA GLY A 721 7.88 -47.86 -10.43
C GLY A 721 8.55 -47.19 -9.22
N LYS A 722 8.08 -47.46 -7.99
CA LYS A 722 8.61 -46.84 -6.78
C LYS A 722 9.79 -47.59 -6.19
N ILE A 723 10.79 -46.86 -5.74
CA ILE A 723 11.91 -47.36 -4.96
C ILE A 723 11.57 -47.23 -3.48
N HIS A 724 11.76 -48.30 -2.72
CA HIS A 724 11.61 -48.36 -1.27
C HIS A 724 12.96 -48.68 -0.66
N VAL A 725 13.45 -47.83 0.24
CA VAL A 725 14.73 -48.00 0.93
C VAL A 725 14.47 -48.06 2.43
N HIS A 726 15.00 -49.09 3.09
CA HIS A 726 14.95 -49.32 4.52
C HIS A 726 16.37 -49.32 5.07
N ILE A 727 16.64 -48.48 6.06
CA ILE A 727 17.94 -48.36 6.72
C ILE A 727 17.75 -48.73 8.20
N ARG A 728 18.32 -49.86 8.60
CA ARG A 728 18.33 -50.30 10.00
C ARG A 728 19.42 -49.56 10.76
N GLN A 729 19.05 -48.91 11.85
CA GLN A 729 19.98 -48.11 12.66
C GLN A 729 20.85 -48.97 13.60
N LEU A 730 20.43 -50.19 13.94
CA LEU A 730 21.23 -51.12 14.74
C LEU A 730 22.59 -51.38 14.07
N ASN A 731 23.68 -51.16 14.79
CA ASN A 731 25.07 -51.35 14.34
C ASN A 731 25.63 -50.33 13.33
N LEU A 732 24.88 -49.28 12.97
CA LEU A 732 25.44 -48.16 12.21
C LEU A 732 26.26 -47.24 13.13
N SER A 733 27.39 -46.75 12.62
CA SER A 733 28.21 -45.72 13.28
C SER A 733 27.49 -44.36 13.18
N ALA A 734 26.48 -44.14 14.01
CA ALA A 734 25.81 -42.85 14.15
C ALA A 734 26.55 -41.96 15.17
N PRO A 735 26.58 -40.63 15.00
CA PRO A 735 25.82 -39.84 14.02
C PRO A 735 26.39 -39.92 12.61
N SER A 736 25.50 -39.89 11.61
CA SER A 736 25.90 -39.97 10.20
C SER A 736 24.91 -39.27 9.27
N ARG A 737 25.36 -38.88 8.08
CA ARG A 737 24.52 -38.38 6.98
C ARG A 737 24.34 -39.45 5.93
N ALA A 738 23.12 -39.79 5.55
CA ALA A 738 22.85 -40.68 4.42
C ALA A 738 22.41 -39.87 3.19
N THR A 739 22.98 -40.21 2.03
CA THR A 739 22.70 -39.59 0.73
C THR A 739 22.42 -40.67 -0.31
N PHE A 740 21.58 -40.35 -1.29
CA PHE A 740 21.09 -41.30 -2.28
C PHE A 740 21.55 -40.90 -3.68
N PHE A 741 21.97 -41.88 -4.48
CA PHE A 741 22.40 -41.70 -5.86
C PHE A 741 21.72 -42.73 -6.75
N LEU A 742 21.27 -42.30 -7.93
CA LEU A 742 20.68 -43.18 -8.93
C LEU A 742 21.67 -43.46 -10.04
N ARG A 743 21.70 -44.71 -10.49
CA ARG A 743 22.45 -45.10 -11.68
C ARG A 743 21.51 -45.21 -12.87
N ASP A 744 21.78 -44.42 -13.89
CA ASP A 744 21.00 -44.45 -15.13
C ASP A 744 21.33 -45.70 -15.98
N ALA A 745 20.58 -45.88 -17.07
CA ALA A 745 20.78 -47.00 -18.00
C ALA A 745 22.13 -46.96 -18.72
N ALA A 746 22.75 -45.79 -18.87
CA ALA A 746 24.10 -45.63 -19.44
C ALA A 746 25.21 -45.96 -18.43
N GLY A 747 24.85 -46.13 -17.14
CA GLY A 747 25.77 -46.43 -16.06
C GLY A 747 26.36 -45.20 -15.35
N SER A 748 25.87 -43.99 -15.66
CA SER A 748 26.29 -42.78 -14.96
C SER A 748 25.59 -42.67 -13.61
N LEU A 749 26.32 -42.22 -12.60
CA LEU A 749 25.82 -42.05 -11.23
C LEU A 749 25.46 -40.59 -10.98
N HIS A 750 24.22 -40.34 -10.58
CA HIS A 750 23.70 -39.00 -10.32
C HIS A 750 23.15 -38.93 -8.89
N GLN A 751 23.49 -37.87 -8.16
CA GLN A 751 22.92 -37.66 -6.83
C GLN A 751 21.43 -37.36 -6.94
N LEU A 752 20.62 -37.98 -6.08
CA LEU A 752 19.21 -37.70 -5.99
C LEU A 752 19.02 -36.31 -5.37
N ARG A 753 18.33 -35.44 -6.11
CA ARG A 753 18.08 -34.04 -5.74
C ARG A 753 16.62 -33.69 -5.95
N ASP A 754 16.12 -32.72 -5.19
CA ASP A 754 14.79 -32.17 -5.38
C ASP A 754 14.74 -31.13 -6.52
N ILE A 755 13.57 -30.54 -6.75
CA ILE A 755 13.35 -29.50 -7.77
C ILE A 755 14.21 -28.25 -7.54
N ARG A 756 14.59 -27.93 -6.29
CA ARG A 756 15.47 -26.79 -5.96
C ARG A 756 16.95 -27.16 -6.00
N ASN A 757 17.27 -28.33 -6.54
CA ASN A 757 18.62 -28.90 -6.60
C ASN A 757 19.21 -29.19 -5.21
N ALA A 758 18.39 -29.27 -4.16
CA ALA A 758 18.82 -29.68 -2.82
C ALA A 758 19.02 -31.21 -2.78
N PRO A 759 20.10 -31.71 -2.16
CA PRO A 759 20.33 -33.13 -2.05
C PRO A 759 19.25 -33.80 -1.20
N ILE A 760 18.72 -34.94 -1.66
CA ILE A 760 17.91 -35.81 -0.81
C ILE A 760 18.87 -36.48 0.18
N ALA A 761 18.86 -35.98 1.42
CA ALA A 761 19.74 -36.41 2.49
C ALA A 761 18.97 -36.54 3.81
N ILE A 762 19.30 -37.57 4.59
CA ILE A 762 18.70 -37.80 5.91
C ILE A 762 19.79 -37.91 6.98
N GLY A 763 19.47 -37.45 8.18
CA GLY A 763 20.34 -37.56 9.35
C GLY A 763 20.02 -38.82 10.15
N LEU A 764 21.04 -39.56 10.54
CA LEU A 764 20.92 -40.66 11.49
C LEU A 764 21.54 -40.20 12.82
N ALA A 765 20.69 -40.03 13.84
CA ALA A 765 21.10 -39.53 15.14
C ALA A 765 21.89 -40.59 15.94
N GLY A 766 22.82 -40.15 16.78
CA GLY A 766 23.62 -41.04 17.63
C GLY A 766 24.45 -40.27 18.66
N PRO A 767 25.12 -40.97 19.59
CA PRO A 767 25.98 -40.33 20.58
C PRO A 767 27.36 -39.99 20.00
N VAL A 768 27.93 -38.86 20.43
CA VAL A 768 29.34 -38.51 20.15
C VAL A 768 30.18 -38.81 21.39
N ALA A 769 31.08 -39.80 21.30
CA ALA A 769 31.89 -40.23 22.44
C ALA A 769 32.95 -39.19 22.87
N ALA A 770 33.53 -38.45 21.92
CA ALA A 770 34.54 -37.42 22.17
C ALA A 770 34.33 -36.23 21.23
N PRO A 771 33.67 -35.14 21.69
CA PRO A 771 33.54 -33.91 20.92
C PRO A 771 34.91 -33.32 20.60
N SER A 772 35.16 -32.95 19.34
CA SER A 772 36.43 -32.38 18.89
C SER A 772 36.20 -31.36 17.78
N LEU A 773 37.22 -30.53 17.47
CA LEU A 773 37.14 -29.59 16.35
C LEU A 773 36.90 -30.32 15.02
N GLN A 774 37.48 -31.50 14.82
CA GLN A 774 37.25 -32.29 13.61
C GLN A 774 35.79 -32.78 13.52
N THR A 775 35.22 -33.23 14.64
CA THR A 775 33.81 -33.63 14.74
C THR A 775 32.88 -32.46 14.44
N LEU A 776 33.18 -31.28 15.00
CA LEU A 776 32.44 -30.04 14.76
C LEU A 776 32.45 -29.66 13.27
N LEU A 777 33.61 -29.69 12.63
CA LEU A 777 33.74 -29.37 11.20
C LEU A 777 33.02 -30.37 10.30
N ALA A 778 33.00 -31.66 10.66
CA ALA A 778 32.24 -32.67 9.93
C ALA A 778 30.73 -32.41 10.02
N LEU A 779 30.21 -32.13 11.22
CA LEU A 779 28.80 -31.76 11.42
C LEU A 779 28.42 -30.48 10.67
N ALA A 780 29.28 -29.45 10.71
CA ALA A 780 29.07 -28.21 9.99
C ALA A 780 29.00 -28.42 8.47
N ARG A 781 29.80 -29.36 7.92
CA ARG A 781 29.72 -29.75 6.50
C ARG A 781 28.43 -30.48 6.18
N PHE A 782 27.99 -31.42 7.02
CA PHE A 782 26.72 -32.11 6.82
C PHE A 782 25.52 -31.16 6.82
N LEU A 783 25.54 -30.13 7.68
CA LEU A 783 24.51 -29.11 7.80
C LEU A 783 24.72 -27.90 6.88
N SER A 784 25.73 -27.94 5.99
CA SER A 784 26.05 -26.79 5.13
C SER A 784 25.16 -26.69 3.90
N GLU A 785 24.62 -27.80 3.39
CA GLU A 785 23.78 -27.86 2.19
C GLU A 785 22.31 -27.55 2.51
N PRO A 786 21.50 -27.09 1.54
CA PRO A 786 20.06 -26.99 1.68
C PRO A 786 19.43 -28.35 1.99
N GLU A 787 18.43 -28.35 2.85
CA GLU A 787 17.59 -29.53 3.10
C GLU A 787 16.44 -29.55 2.10
N ALA A 788 16.15 -30.71 1.53
CA ALA A 788 15.00 -30.89 0.64
C ALA A 788 13.70 -30.62 1.41
N GLU A 789 12.86 -29.72 0.89
CA GLU A 789 11.67 -29.24 1.60
C GLU A 789 10.69 -30.38 1.90
N CYS A 790 10.60 -31.36 1.00
CA CYS A 790 9.77 -32.56 1.15
C CYS A 790 10.16 -33.46 2.33
N LEU A 791 11.37 -33.31 2.89
CA LEU A 791 11.84 -34.05 4.07
C LEU A 791 11.56 -33.34 5.40
N GLY A 792 10.96 -32.15 5.39
CA GLY A 792 10.53 -31.45 6.60
C GLY A 792 11.66 -31.16 7.59
N GLY A 793 12.87 -30.83 7.10
CA GLY A 793 14.00 -30.46 7.95
C GLY A 793 14.59 -31.62 8.77
N GLN A 794 14.40 -32.87 8.33
CA GLN A 794 14.79 -34.05 9.10
C GLN A 794 16.30 -34.13 9.39
N LEU A 795 17.15 -33.80 8.41
CA LEU A 795 18.60 -33.87 8.57
C LEU A 795 19.05 -32.98 9.73
N GLY A 796 18.58 -31.74 9.75
CA GLY A 796 18.89 -30.82 10.82
C GLY A 796 18.25 -31.22 12.15
N ARG A 797 17.01 -31.76 12.18
CA ARG A 797 16.38 -32.27 13.42
C ARG A 797 17.22 -33.37 14.06
N SER A 798 17.86 -34.21 13.27
CA SER A 798 18.69 -35.32 13.74
C SER A 798 20.11 -34.90 14.16
N LEU A 799 20.73 -33.96 13.44
CA LEU A 799 22.16 -33.65 13.62
C LEU A 799 22.46 -32.29 14.31
N ALA A 800 21.56 -31.31 14.26
CA ALA A 800 21.82 -29.99 14.84
C ALA A 800 22.03 -29.98 16.37
N PRO A 801 21.28 -30.76 17.20
CA PRO A 801 21.54 -30.81 18.64
C PRO A 801 22.96 -31.31 18.98
N ILE A 802 23.48 -32.21 18.15
CA ILE A 802 24.82 -32.78 18.29
C ILE A 802 25.88 -31.75 17.89
N TYR A 803 25.59 -30.97 16.83
CA TYR A 803 26.41 -29.85 16.41
C TYR A 803 26.51 -28.77 17.51
N GLU A 804 25.39 -28.37 18.11
CA GLU A 804 25.33 -27.37 19.18
C GLU A 804 26.15 -27.82 20.41
N THR A 805 25.90 -29.03 20.90
CA THR A 805 26.64 -29.59 22.06
C THR A 805 28.14 -29.76 21.79
N THR A 806 28.53 -30.11 20.56
CA THR A 806 29.93 -30.19 20.16
C THR A 806 30.57 -28.79 20.09
N LEU A 807 29.84 -27.81 19.59
CA LEU A 807 30.30 -26.42 19.51
C LEU A 807 30.52 -25.82 20.90
N ASP A 808 29.60 -26.05 21.83
CA ASP A 808 29.74 -25.62 23.23
C ASP A 808 31.00 -26.21 23.88
N HIS A 809 31.30 -27.49 23.62
CA HIS A 809 32.49 -28.14 24.14
C HIS A 809 33.78 -27.56 23.56
N VAL A 810 33.88 -27.47 22.22
CA VAL A 810 35.10 -26.98 21.53
C VAL A 810 35.29 -25.47 21.74
N GLY A 811 34.18 -24.74 21.86
CA GLY A 811 34.11 -23.30 22.06
C GLY A 811 34.10 -22.86 23.52
N ALA A 812 34.35 -23.76 24.48
CA ALA A 812 34.26 -23.46 25.92
C ALA A 812 35.13 -22.26 26.37
N SER A 813 36.26 -22.02 25.69
CA SER A 813 37.15 -20.88 25.94
C SER A 813 36.59 -19.54 25.46
N ARG A 814 35.51 -19.54 24.67
CA ARG A 814 34.93 -18.38 23.97
C ARG A 814 35.94 -17.57 23.16
N MET A 815 37.00 -18.22 22.68
CA MET A 815 37.98 -17.61 21.80
C MET A 815 37.69 -17.97 20.36
N LEU A 816 37.47 -16.98 19.49
CA LEU A 816 37.21 -17.24 18.06
C LEU A 816 38.32 -18.08 17.42
N GLY A 817 39.58 -17.93 17.84
CA GLY A 817 40.71 -18.69 17.31
C GLY A 817 40.53 -20.21 17.38
N SER A 818 39.88 -20.76 18.42
CA SER A 818 39.69 -22.22 18.57
C SER A 818 38.63 -22.81 17.64
N VAL A 819 37.70 -21.98 17.17
CA VAL A 819 36.57 -22.38 16.31
C VAL A 819 36.58 -21.66 14.96
N LYS A 820 37.60 -20.86 14.63
CA LYS A 820 37.65 -20.03 13.42
C LYS A 820 37.48 -20.82 12.13
N SER A 821 37.98 -22.06 12.10
CA SER A 821 37.81 -22.98 10.97
C SER A 821 36.34 -23.30 10.67
N LEU A 822 35.43 -23.16 11.64
CA LEU A 822 33.99 -23.28 11.44
C LEU A 822 33.46 -22.25 10.45
N LEU A 823 33.93 -20.99 10.57
CA LEU A 823 33.57 -19.92 9.64
C LEU A 823 34.14 -20.14 8.23
N ASN A 824 35.16 -21.01 8.10
CA ASN A 824 35.79 -21.39 6.84
C ASN A 824 35.24 -22.71 6.25
N VAL A 825 34.12 -23.23 6.76
CA VAL A 825 33.40 -24.31 6.08
C VAL A 825 32.85 -23.77 4.77
N VAL A 826 33.13 -24.48 3.68
CA VAL A 826 32.68 -24.17 2.32
C VAL A 826 31.80 -25.29 1.81
N ARG A 827 30.83 -24.94 0.96
CA ARG A 827 30.02 -25.93 0.25
C ARG A 827 30.71 -26.38 -1.03
N PRO A 828 30.45 -27.62 -1.50
CA PRO A 828 31.01 -28.12 -2.76
C PRO A 828 30.61 -27.29 -4.00
N ASP A 829 29.43 -26.66 -3.97
CA ASP A 829 28.88 -25.85 -5.07
C ASP A 829 29.27 -24.36 -5.00
N GLY A 830 30.07 -23.96 -4.01
CA GLY A 830 30.51 -22.58 -3.81
C GLY A 830 29.43 -21.63 -3.28
N GLN A 831 28.22 -22.12 -2.97
CA GLN A 831 27.15 -21.32 -2.39
C GLN A 831 27.39 -21.09 -0.88
N PRO A 832 26.69 -20.13 -0.24
CA PRO A 832 26.82 -19.88 1.19
C PRO A 832 26.43 -21.12 2.04
N PRO A 833 27.28 -21.56 2.99
CA PRO A 833 26.94 -22.61 3.96
C PRO A 833 25.71 -22.29 4.80
N ARG A 834 24.90 -23.29 5.16
CA ARG A 834 23.66 -23.10 5.92
C ARG A 834 23.71 -23.49 7.41
N HIS A 835 24.83 -24.02 7.90
CA HIS A 835 24.97 -24.38 9.31
C HIS A 835 24.81 -23.15 10.22
N ASP A 836 24.07 -23.30 11.32
CA ASP A 836 23.78 -22.21 12.25
C ASP A 836 25.05 -21.77 13.01
N ILE A 837 25.28 -20.47 13.05
CA ILE A 837 26.32 -19.84 13.88
C ILE A 837 25.73 -18.83 14.86
N VAL A 838 24.57 -18.24 14.55
CA VAL A 838 24.01 -17.13 15.31
C VAL A 838 23.36 -17.59 16.60
N ALA A 839 22.55 -18.65 16.59
CA ALA A 839 21.92 -19.12 17.82
C ALA A 839 22.77 -20.16 18.57
N SER A 840 23.54 -20.97 17.84
CA SER A 840 24.44 -21.96 18.43
C SER A 840 25.63 -21.32 19.16
N ALA A 841 26.22 -20.24 18.65
CA ALA A 841 27.32 -19.55 19.32
C ALA A 841 27.35 -18.03 19.00
N PRO A 842 26.37 -17.25 19.51
CA PRO A 842 26.27 -15.81 19.22
C PRO A 842 27.56 -15.03 19.51
N TRP A 843 28.31 -15.44 20.54
CA TRP A 843 29.58 -14.85 20.97
C TRP A 843 30.68 -14.86 19.91
N ILE A 844 30.60 -15.74 18.90
CA ILE A 844 31.58 -15.79 17.80
C ILE A 844 31.65 -14.45 17.06
N LEU A 845 30.50 -13.77 16.91
CA LEU A 845 30.37 -12.51 16.19
C LEU A 845 30.68 -11.27 17.06
N GLU A 846 30.83 -11.46 18.37
CA GLU A 846 31.28 -10.45 19.34
C GLU A 846 32.80 -10.24 19.30
N ALA A 847 33.55 -11.17 18.68
CA ALA A 847 35.00 -11.14 18.62
C ALA A 847 35.56 -9.83 18.03
N GLN A 848 36.79 -9.50 18.42
CA GLN A 848 37.49 -8.30 17.93
C GLN A 848 37.70 -8.36 16.40
N PRO A 849 37.59 -7.23 15.68
CA PRO A 849 37.78 -7.13 14.23
C PRO A 849 38.92 -7.94 13.62
N LEU A 850 40.11 -7.90 14.23
CA LEU A 850 41.29 -8.60 13.73
C LEU A 850 41.14 -10.13 13.73
N ALA A 851 40.30 -10.68 14.61
CA ALA A 851 40.10 -12.12 14.73
C ALA A 851 39.46 -12.73 13.46
N PHE A 852 38.74 -11.94 12.68
CA PHE A 852 38.12 -12.35 11.41
C PHE A 852 39.07 -12.30 10.20
N ALA A 853 40.33 -11.85 10.35
CA ALA A 853 41.27 -11.80 9.22
C ALA A 853 41.49 -13.19 8.58
N GLY A 854 41.57 -13.28 7.25
CA GLY A 854 41.86 -14.56 6.57
C GLY A 854 40.65 -15.50 6.39
N LEU A 855 39.43 -14.98 6.45
CA LEU A 855 38.24 -15.69 5.97
C LEU A 855 38.26 -15.79 4.44
N GLN A 856 37.92 -16.96 3.90
CA GLN A 856 37.94 -17.25 2.47
C GLN A 856 36.68 -16.68 1.77
N THR A 857 36.78 -16.29 0.49
CA THR A 857 35.67 -15.69 -0.27
C THR A 857 34.48 -16.65 -0.40
N GLU A 858 34.78 -17.92 -0.58
CA GLU A 858 33.86 -19.05 -0.79
C GLU A 858 32.98 -19.33 0.44
N THR A 859 33.30 -18.74 1.60
CA THR A 859 32.52 -18.90 2.84
C THR A 859 31.27 -18.02 2.88
N GLY A 860 31.21 -17.00 2.02
CA GLY A 860 30.22 -15.93 2.11
C GLY A 860 30.43 -14.96 3.28
N LEU A 861 31.51 -15.10 4.06
CA LEU A 861 31.82 -14.25 5.23
C LEU A 861 33.06 -13.37 5.06
N ALA A 862 33.71 -13.39 3.90
CA ALA A 862 34.93 -12.63 3.61
C ALA A 862 34.86 -11.12 3.91
N PRO A 863 33.74 -10.39 3.74
CA PRO A 863 33.66 -8.99 4.13
C PRO A 863 34.02 -8.73 5.60
N LEU A 864 33.75 -9.68 6.50
CA LEU A 864 34.16 -9.57 7.91
C LEU A 864 35.67 -9.56 8.10
N GLY A 865 36.42 -10.21 7.21
CA GLY A 865 37.88 -10.20 7.24
C GLY A 865 38.50 -8.84 6.95
N LYS A 866 37.72 -7.85 6.48
CA LYS A 866 38.19 -6.50 6.12
C LYS A 866 37.80 -5.43 7.14
N ILE A 867 37.00 -5.75 8.15
CA ILE A 867 36.47 -4.72 9.08
C ILE A 867 37.55 -4.05 9.94
N TYR A 868 38.68 -4.73 10.19
CA TYR A 868 39.77 -4.17 10.98
C TYR A 868 40.51 -3.02 10.27
N SER A 869 40.40 -2.92 8.95
CA SER A 869 41.04 -1.85 8.16
C SER A 869 40.14 -0.63 7.99
N ILE A 870 38.89 -0.66 8.47
CA ILE A 870 37.94 0.45 8.36
C ILE A 870 38.27 1.52 9.42
N PRO A 871 38.62 2.76 9.02
CA PRO A 871 38.93 3.83 9.97
C PRO A 871 37.73 4.21 10.85
N SER A 872 38.01 4.74 12.04
CA SER A 872 36.96 5.28 12.92
C SER A 872 36.44 6.62 12.39
N PRO A 873 35.11 6.83 12.30
CA PRO A 873 34.57 8.14 11.97
C PRO A 873 34.78 9.12 13.15
N SER A 874 34.95 10.41 12.84
CA SER A 874 35.10 11.48 13.82
C SER A 874 33.94 12.48 13.70
N PRO A 875 33.12 12.70 14.74
CA PRO A 875 33.10 12.01 16.02
C PRO A 875 32.69 10.53 15.87
N ALA A 876 33.01 9.71 16.87
CA ALA A 876 32.59 8.32 16.93
C ALA A 876 31.05 8.21 17.06
N PRO A 877 30.43 7.10 16.63
CA PRO A 877 29.00 6.89 16.79
C PRO A 877 28.64 6.74 18.27
N ASP A 878 27.45 7.19 18.67
CA ASP A 878 26.94 7.08 20.05
C ASP A 878 25.87 5.99 20.15
N LEU A 879 26.21 4.89 20.83
CA LEU A 879 25.30 3.78 21.11
C LEU A 879 24.28 4.08 22.22
N GLY A 880 24.57 5.07 23.08
CA GLY A 880 23.70 5.47 24.18
C GLY A 880 22.59 6.43 23.79
N SER A 881 22.58 6.90 22.54
CA SER A 881 21.50 7.74 22.02
C SER A 881 20.17 6.97 21.94
N ASP A 882 19.05 7.67 22.04
CA ASP A 882 17.72 7.06 21.96
C ASP A 882 17.46 6.43 20.56
N THR A 883 18.11 6.93 19.51
CA THR A 883 17.94 6.49 18.11
C THR A 883 19.28 6.42 17.35
N PRO A 884 20.17 5.47 17.71
CA PRO A 884 21.55 5.45 17.21
C PRO A 884 21.63 5.19 15.71
N LEU A 885 20.77 4.30 15.19
CA LEU A 885 20.68 4.02 13.77
C LEU A 885 20.24 5.25 12.97
N SER A 886 19.13 5.88 13.36
CA SER A 886 18.61 7.07 12.65
C SER A 886 19.63 8.20 12.63
N SER A 887 20.23 8.50 13.79
CA SER A 887 21.26 9.54 13.93
C SER A 887 22.46 9.30 13.02
N TRP A 888 22.89 8.03 12.89
CA TRP A 888 23.98 7.67 11.99
C TRP A 888 23.59 7.81 10.52
N LEU A 889 22.42 7.31 10.11
CA LEU A 889 21.96 7.35 8.71
C LEU A 889 21.74 8.78 8.21
N ASP A 890 21.24 9.67 9.07
CA ASP A 890 21.11 11.11 8.76
C ASP A 890 22.49 11.74 8.51
N ARG A 891 23.48 11.36 9.32
CA ARG A 891 24.87 11.81 9.15
C ARG A 891 25.49 11.29 7.86
N VAL A 892 25.34 10.00 7.55
CA VAL A 892 25.90 9.39 6.33
C VAL A 892 25.43 10.12 5.07
N SER A 893 24.20 10.63 5.10
CA SER A 893 23.59 11.35 3.99
C SER A 893 24.09 12.80 3.85
N ALA A 894 24.63 13.41 4.92
CA ALA A 894 24.98 14.83 4.97
C ALA A 894 26.49 15.12 5.09
N ASP A 895 27.26 14.19 5.67
CA ASP A 895 28.65 14.37 6.03
C ASP A 895 29.60 13.66 5.06
N SER A 896 30.22 14.43 4.17
CA SER A 896 31.23 13.91 3.23
C SER A 896 32.57 13.55 3.88
N SER A 897 32.80 13.91 5.15
CA SER A 897 34.06 13.67 5.86
C SER A 897 34.15 12.28 6.51
N ILE A 898 33.09 11.49 6.47
CA ILE A 898 33.11 10.10 6.94
C ILE A 898 34.02 9.23 6.06
N PRO A 899 34.68 8.20 6.63
CA PRO A 899 35.53 7.27 5.87
C PRO A 899 34.80 6.68 4.66
N THR A 900 35.50 6.50 3.54
CA THR A 900 34.92 6.02 2.27
C THR A 900 34.23 4.66 2.41
N GLU A 901 34.70 3.81 3.32
CA GLU A 901 34.11 2.50 3.64
C GLU A 901 32.77 2.60 4.38
N LEU A 902 32.46 3.76 4.96
CA LEU A 902 31.25 4.05 5.72
C LEU A 902 30.29 5.02 5.00
N GLN A 903 30.59 5.41 3.75
CA GLN A 903 29.76 6.30 2.94
C GLN A 903 28.52 5.62 2.35
N VAL A 904 27.59 6.46 1.85
CA VAL A 904 26.32 6.08 1.19
C VAL A 904 26.50 4.94 0.19
N ASP A 905 27.49 5.03 -0.69
CA ASP A 905 27.72 4.07 -1.78
C ASP A 905 27.99 2.65 -1.26
N LYS A 906 28.60 2.51 -0.07
CA LYS A 906 28.89 1.20 0.53
C LYS A 906 27.65 0.53 1.07
N LEU A 907 26.76 1.31 1.69
CA LEU A 907 25.48 0.79 2.16
C LEU A 907 24.57 0.43 0.98
N GLN A 908 24.53 1.27 -0.06
CA GLN A 908 23.83 0.96 -1.32
C GLN A 908 24.39 -0.30 -2.00
N HIS A 909 25.72 -0.46 -2.03
CA HIS A 909 26.34 -1.69 -2.53
C HIS A 909 25.92 -2.91 -1.72
N GLY A 910 25.84 -2.79 -0.38
CA GLY A 910 25.35 -3.84 0.49
C GLY A 910 23.91 -4.25 0.18
N PHE A 911 23.01 -3.29 -0.09
CA PHE A 911 21.65 -3.59 -0.54
C PHE A 911 21.59 -4.28 -1.90
N ARG A 912 22.42 -3.84 -2.86
CA ARG A 912 22.52 -4.52 -4.17
C ARG A 912 23.00 -5.96 -4.02
N ALA A 913 24.01 -6.19 -3.18
CA ALA A 913 24.52 -7.54 -2.90
C ALA A 913 23.47 -8.40 -2.19
N LEU A 914 22.75 -7.85 -1.21
CA LEU A 914 21.64 -8.52 -0.55
C LEU A 914 20.57 -8.95 -1.55
N ARG A 915 20.06 -8.02 -2.37
CA ARG A 915 19.04 -8.31 -3.40
C ARG A 915 19.52 -9.35 -4.41
N TYR A 916 20.77 -9.23 -4.87
CA TYR A 916 21.37 -10.22 -5.75
C TYR A 916 21.36 -11.61 -5.12
N ARG A 917 21.80 -11.76 -3.86
CA ARG A 917 21.79 -13.07 -3.19
C ARG A 917 20.38 -13.60 -2.97
N LEU A 918 19.44 -12.75 -2.59
CA LEU A 918 18.03 -13.11 -2.44
C LEU A 918 17.35 -13.53 -3.75
N LYS A 919 17.96 -13.25 -4.91
CA LYS A 919 17.40 -13.57 -6.23
C LYS A 919 18.16 -14.68 -6.95
N GLU A 920 19.48 -14.56 -7.03
CA GLU A 920 20.35 -15.34 -7.90
C GLU A 920 21.06 -16.50 -7.19
N THR A 921 20.91 -16.62 -5.86
CA THR A 921 21.48 -17.73 -5.08
C THR A 921 20.39 -18.54 -4.42
N ASP A 922 20.74 -19.68 -3.83
CA ASP A 922 19.79 -20.51 -3.08
C ASP A 922 19.25 -19.82 -1.81
N LEU A 923 19.81 -18.67 -1.42
CA LEU A 923 19.27 -17.82 -0.36
C LEU A 923 17.91 -17.19 -0.74
N HIS A 924 17.45 -17.28 -1.99
CA HIS A 924 16.07 -16.90 -2.34
C HIS A 924 15.02 -17.66 -1.52
N ASP A 925 15.36 -18.82 -0.94
CA ASP A 925 14.51 -19.56 0.01
C ASP A 925 14.04 -18.70 1.20
N ILE A 926 14.83 -17.69 1.61
CA ILE A 926 14.47 -16.80 2.73
C ILE A 926 13.45 -15.72 2.34
N ALA A 927 13.30 -15.45 1.04
CA ALA A 927 12.32 -14.49 0.49
C ALA A 927 11.11 -15.18 -0.16
N GLY A 928 11.23 -16.45 -0.54
CA GLY A 928 10.21 -17.21 -1.27
C GLY A 928 9.02 -17.69 -0.43
N SER A 929 8.47 -18.85 -0.77
CA SER A 929 7.43 -19.56 -0.02
C SER A 929 8.03 -20.80 0.66
N GLY A 930 7.78 -20.97 1.95
CA GLY A 930 8.28 -22.08 2.75
C GLY A 930 8.38 -21.74 4.23
N THR A 931 8.72 -22.72 5.06
CA THR A 931 8.87 -22.58 6.52
C THR A 931 9.95 -21.55 6.88
N LEU A 932 11.09 -21.59 6.19
CA LEU A 932 12.21 -20.66 6.39
C LEU A 932 11.83 -19.20 6.09
N SER A 933 11.18 -18.94 4.95
CA SER A 933 10.64 -17.61 4.65
C SER A 933 9.59 -17.17 5.67
N GLY A 934 8.73 -18.09 6.13
CA GLY A 934 7.78 -17.83 7.22
C GLY A 934 8.47 -17.34 8.50
N ALA A 935 9.53 -18.03 8.93
CA ALA A 935 10.34 -17.64 10.08
C ALA A 935 10.99 -16.27 9.88
N VAL A 936 11.58 -16.01 8.71
CA VAL A 936 12.19 -14.71 8.38
C VAL A 936 11.17 -13.57 8.41
N ARG A 937 9.97 -13.77 7.88
CA ARG A 937 8.88 -12.77 7.94
C ARG A 937 8.45 -12.47 9.38
N LEU A 938 8.39 -13.49 10.24
CA LEU A 938 8.06 -13.30 11.66
C LEU A 938 9.15 -12.49 12.38
N ILE A 939 10.42 -12.83 12.17
CA ILE A 939 11.57 -12.12 12.75
C ILE A 939 11.59 -10.66 12.25
N CYS A 940 11.47 -10.45 10.94
CA CYS A 940 11.44 -9.13 10.31
C CYS A 940 10.16 -8.31 10.61
N GLY A 941 9.09 -8.96 11.07
CA GLY A 941 7.82 -8.34 11.43
C GLY A 941 7.82 -7.75 12.84
N ALA A 942 8.67 -8.25 13.74
CA ALA A 942 8.71 -7.86 15.15
C ALA A 942 9.20 -6.41 15.39
N HIS A 943 9.89 -5.79 14.41
CA HIS A 943 10.53 -4.49 14.57
C HIS A 943 10.46 -3.63 13.29
N VAL A 944 10.14 -2.33 13.45
CA VAL A 944 9.89 -1.39 12.33
C VAL A 944 10.60 -0.03 12.50
N GLU A 945 11.27 0.20 13.62
CA GLU A 945 11.98 1.45 13.88
C GLU A 945 13.25 1.56 13.02
N GLY A 946 13.45 2.73 12.41
CA GLY A 946 14.56 3.00 11.49
C GLY A 946 14.35 2.48 10.07
N LEU A 947 13.20 1.85 9.78
CA LEU A 947 12.91 1.25 8.47
C LEU A 947 12.87 2.29 7.35
N GLU A 948 12.28 3.45 7.61
CA GLU A 948 12.17 4.51 6.61
C GLU A 948 13.53 5.09 6.23
N GLN A 949 14.39 5.33 7.23
CA GLN A 949 15.74 5.84 7.05
C GLN A 949 16.62 4.84 6.31
N ILE A 950 16.67 3.58 6.76
CA ILE A 950 17.53 2.57 6.13
C ILE A 950 17.08 2.25 4.70
N ARG A 951 15.77 2.30 4.45
CA ARG A 951 15.19 2.04 3.13
C ARG A 951 15.61 3.11 2.11
N SER A 952 15.97 4.33 2.52
CA SER A 952 16.49 5.36 1.61
C SER A 952 17.79 4.96 0.88
N PHE A 953 18.49 3.94 1.37
CA PHE A 953 19.70 3.38 0.75
C PHE A 953 19.44 2.14 -0.13
N ASP A 954 18.22 1.62 -0.13
CA ASP A 954 17.81 0.44 -0.89
C ASP A 954 17.28 0.82 -2.28
N ILE A 955 18.19 1.24 -3.17
CA ILE A 955 17.84 1.60 -4.55
C ILE A 955 17.09 0.45 -5.22
N ASN A 956 15.98 0.76 -5.91
CA ASN A 956 15.05 -0.20 -6.50
C ASN A 956 14.25 -1.04 -5.48
N GLY A 957 14.12 -0.55 -4.23
CA GLY A 957 13.36 -1.21 -3.15
C GLY A 957 11.91 -0.78 -2.96
N GLY A 958 11.31 -0.09 -3.94
CA GLY A 958 9.88 0.22 -3.96
C GLY A 958 9.00 -1.03 -3.83
N GLY A 959 7.90 -0.96 -3.07
CA GLY A 959 6.94 -2.06 -2.90
C GLY A 959 7.41 -3.32 -2.14
N ASP A 960 8.71 -3.53 -1.93
CA ASP A 960 9.27 -4.67 -1.19
C ASP A 960 10.13 -4.20 -0.01
N PRO A 961 9.57 -4.13 1.21
CA PRO A 961 10.34 -3.73 2.39
C PRO A 961 11.19 -4.88 2.98
N LEU A 962 11.15 -6.10 2.42
CA LEU A 962 11.81 -7.25 3.06
C LEU A 962 13.34 -7.08 3.14
N PRO A 963 14.07 -6.69 2.08
CA PRO A 963 15.52 -6.47 2.17
C PRO A 963 15.89 -5.38 3.19
N ALA A 964 15.13 -4.28 3.25
CA ALA A 964 15.29 -3.25 4.26
C ALA A 964 15.04 -3.78 5.68
N ARG A 965 14.01 -4.62 5.88
CA ARG A 965 13.76 -5.27 7.18
C ARG A 965 14.86 -6.24 7.58
N ILE A 966 15.39 -7.02 6.64
CA ILE A 966 16.55 -7.90 6.86
C ILE A 966 17.75 -7.04 7.30
N ALA A 967 18.03 -5.94 6.60
CA ALA A 967 19.12 -5.03 6.93
C ALA A 967 19.01 -4.45 8.34
N ILE A 968 17.80 -4.15 8.82
CA ILE A 968 17.57 -3.71 10.21
C ILE A 968 17.90 -4.82 11.21
N GLN A 969 17.48 -6.06 10.95
CA GLN A 969 17.79 -7.18 11.85
C GLN A 969 19.30 -7.43 11.91
N ILE A 970 19.96 -7.34 10.76
CA ILE A 970 21.41 -7.44 10.64
C ILE A 970 22.12 -6.33 11.42
N GLU A 971 21.67 -5.08 11.27
CA GLU A 971 22.21 -3.93 11.99
C GLU A 971 22.09 -4.11 13.51
N ARG A 972 20.90 -4.48 13.99
CA ARG A 972 20.64 -4.69 15.42
C ARG A 972 21.50 -5.80 15.98
N HIS A 973 21.64 -6.88 15.22
CA HIS A 973 22.55 -7.95 15.61
C HIS A 973 23.99 -7.43 15.69
N ALA A 974 24.48 -6.70 14.68
CA ALA A 974 25.82 -6.10 14.69
C ALA A 974 26.05 -5.16 15.89
N ARG A 975 25.02 -4.38 16.25
CA ARG A 975 25.03 -3.50 17.42
C ARG A 975 25.09 -4.31 18.72
N SER A 976 24.24 -5.33 18.88
CA SER A 976 24.28 -6.23 20.02
C SER A 976 25.63 -6.95 20.15
N CYS A 977 26.29 -7.27 19.04
CA CYS A 977 27.62 -7.85 19.04
C CYS A 977 28.70 -6.86 19.52
N ALA A 978 28.54 -5.57 19.25
CA ALA A 978 29.46 -4.53 19.73
C ALA A 978 29.35 -4.32 21.25
N ASP A 979 28.15 -4.51 21.81
CA ASP A 979 27.87 -4.41 23.25
C ASP A 979 27.99 -5.74 24.01
N ALA A 980 28.46 -6.81 23.36
CA ALA A 980 28.56 -8.17 23.92
C ALA A 980 27.22 -8.71 24.48
N GLN A 981 26.12 -8.40 23.80
CA GLN A 981 24.74 -8.81 24.11
C GLN A 981 24.11 -9.67 23.01
N ALA A 982 24.90 -10.33 22.16
CA ALA A 982 24.37 -11.07 21.02
C ALA A 982 23.47 -12.25 21.47
N THR A 983 23.77 -12.86 22.61
CA THR A 983 22.93 -13.92 23.19
C THR A 983 21.55 -13.40 23.60
N SER A 984 21.52 -12.27 24.33
CA SER A 984 20.28 -11.63 24.77
C SER A 984 19.42 -11.17 23.59
N PHE A 985 20.05 -10.72 22.50
CA PHE A 985 19.35 -10.37 21.26
C PHE A 985 18.61 -11.58 20.65
N VAL A 986 19.27 -12.75 20.57
CA VAL A 986 18.63 -13.97 20.07
C VAL A 986 17.50 -14.41 21.00
N ASP A 987 17.70 -14.36 22.32
CA ASP A 987 16.67 -14.72 23.30
C ASP A 987 15.42 -13.83 23.18
N ASP A 988 15.61 -12.52 22.95
CA ASP A 988 14.52 -11.56 22.74
C ASP A 988 13.72 -11.86 21.46
N ILE A 989 14.39 -12.23 20.36
CA ILE A 989 13.71 -12.63 19.12
C ILE A 989 12.92 -13.92 19.34
N VAL A 990 13.50 -14.93 20.00
CA VAL A 990 12.81 -16.19 20.35
C VAL A 990 11.56 -15.90 21.17
N PHE A 991 11.69 -15.09 22.21
CA PHE A 991 10.57 -14.70 23.07
C PHE A 991 9.46 -13.99 22.29
N ARG A 992 9.79 -13.03 21.43
CA ARG A 992 8.80 -12.22 20.69
C ARG A 992 8.11 -12.98 19.56
N THR A 993 8.85 -13.84 18.86
CA THR A 993 8.31 -14.58 17.71
C THR A 993 7.63 -15.88 18.11
N GLY A 994 7.97 -16.45 19.28
CA GLY A 994 7.54 -17.78 19.70
C GLY A 994 8.16 -18.92 18.90
N LEU A 995 9.11 -18.62 18.00
CA LEU A 995 9.80 -19.63 17.20
C LEU A 995 10.84 -20.38 18.05
N PRO A 996 11.12 -21.66 17.74
CA PRO A 996 12.22 -22.38 18.34
C PRO A 996 13.55 -21.64 18.12
N ARG A 997 14.42 -21.60 19.14
CA ARG A 997 15.75 -20.95 19.07
C ARG A 997 16.53 -21.34 17.82
N ARG A 998 16.46 -22.61 17.43
CA ARG A 998 17.13 -23.14 16.25
C ARG A 998 16.61 -22.56 14.94
N GLU A 999 15.30 -22.41 14.79
CA GLU A 999 14.71 -21.79 13.59
C GLU A 999 15.09 -20.31 13.49
N VAL A 1000 15.13 -19.61 14.63
CA VAL A 1000 15.64 -18.24 14.72
C VAL A 1000 17.11 -18.17 14.31
N GLY A 1001 17.95 -19.06 14.84
CA GLY A 1001 19.38 -19.13 14.52
C GLY A 1001 19.68 -19.39 13.06
N GLN A 1002 19.03 -20.40 12.47
CA GLN A 1002 19.15 -20.70 11.05
C GLN A 1002 18.73 -19.50 10.19
N SER A 1003 17.58 -18.89 10.51
CA SER A 1003 17.06 -17.72 9.77
C SER A 1003 18.00 -16.52 9.87
N LEU A 1004 18.50 -16.19 11.07
CA LEU A 1004 19.46 -15.10 11.27
C LEU A 1004 20.80 -15.37 10.60
N THR A 1005 21.29 -16.61 10.65
CA THR A 1005 22.53 -17.00 9.96
C THR A 1005 22.41 -16.79 8.45
N LEU A 1006 21.30 -17.20 7.85
CA LEU A 1006 21.08 -17.03 6.40
C LEU A 1006 20.83 -15.56 6.03
N MET A 1007 20.11 -14.80 6.87
CA MET A 1007 19.97 -13.35 6.69
C MET A 1007 21.34 -12.65 6.72
N LEU A 1008 22.21 -12.99 7.68
CA LEU A 1008 23.57 -12.44 7.76
C LEU A 1008 24.42 -12.80 6.54
N ARG A 1009 24.33 -14.04 6.05
CA ARG A 1009 25.05 -14.45 4.83
C ARG A 1009 24.50 -13.75 3.59
N ALA A 1010 23.19 -13.52 3.52
CA ALA A 1010 22.56 -12.76 2.46
C ALA A 1010 23.01 -11.28 2.48
N GLY A 1011 23.08 -10.67 3.67
CA GLY A 1011 23.43 -9.26 3.86
C GLY A 1011 24.80 -9.03 4.50
N VAL A 1012 25.80 -9.84 4.18
CA VAL A 1012 27.09 -9.82 4.90
C VAL A 1012 27.85 -8.49 4.76
N GLU A 1013 27.72 -7.78 3.64
CA GLU A 1013 28.31 -6.45 3.47
C GLU A 1013 27.67 -5.43 4.42
N ILE A 1014 26.34 -5.51 4.61
CA ILE A 1014 25.61 -4.66 5.55
C ILE A 1014 26.03 -5.01 6.99
N PHE A 1015 26.16 -6.31 7.30
CA PHE A 1015 26.64 -6.74 8.60
C PHE A 1015 28.06 -6.24 8.88
N ALA A 1016 28.99 -6.40 7.93
CA ALA A 1016 30.37 -5.93 8.06
C ALA A 1016 30.45 -4.40 8.22
N TYR A 1017 29.63 -3.66 7.47
CA TYR A 1017 29.50 -2.20 7.59
C TYR A 1017 29.12 -1.79 9.02
N PHE A 1018 28.00 -2.32 9.55
CA PHE A 1018 27.52 -1.94 10.89
C PHE A 1018 28.38 -2.52 12.01
N ARG A 1019 28.96 -3.71 11.84
CA ARG A 1019 29.86 -4.31 12.83
C ARG A 1019 31.14 -3.50 13.00
N ALA A 1020 31.67 -2.94 11.90
CA ALA A 1020 32.81 -2.02 11.94
C ALA A 1020 32.44 -0.69 12.61
N LEU A 1021 31.30 -0.12 12.21
CA LEU A 1021 30.78 1.13 12.76
C LEU A 1021 30.60 1.07 14.29
N TRP A 1022 29.77 0.14 14.76
CA TRP A 1022 29.45 0.01 16.18
C TRP A 1022 30.65 -0.44 17.00
N GLY A 1023 31.56 -1.21 16.40
CA GLY A 1023 32.84 -1.57 17.02
C GLY A 1023 33.74 -0.37 17.35
N HIS A 1024 33.57 0.78 16.69
CA HIS A 1024 34.28 2.02 17.03
C HIS A 1024 33.59 2.81 18.16
N ALA A 1025 32.27 2.69 18.31
CA ALA A 1025 31.52 3.31 19.40
C ALA A 1025 31.90 2.72 20.76
N SER A 1026 31.95 1.39 20.86
CA SER A 1026 32.25 0.68 22.11
C SER A 1026 33.68 0.91 22.63
N LYS A 1027 34.61 1.36 21.77
CA LYS A 1027 35.99 1.73 22.18
C LYS A 1027 36.09 3.08 22.88
N ASN A 1028 35.08 3.94 22.71
CA ASN A 1028 35.05 5.32 23.21
C ASN A 1028 33.92 5.60 24.22
N GLY A 1029 33.09 4.60 24.56
CA GLY A 1029 32.13 4.68 25.67
C GLY A 1029 32.83 4.74 27.04
N PRO A 1030 32.17 5.25 28.10
CA PRO A 1030 32.79 5.35 29.42
C PRO A 1030 33.26 3.97 29.87
N SER A 1031 34.58 3.86 30.08
CA SER A 1031 35.27 2.64 30.49
C SER A 1031 34.72 2.13 31.82
N SER A 1032 33.80 1.18 31.79
CA SER A 1032 33.48 0.34 32.95
C SER A 1032 34.25 -0.97 32.83
N LEU A 1033 35.46 -0.96 33.40
CA LEU A 1033 36.07 -2.15 33.99
C LEU A 1033 35.51 -2.32 35.40
#